data_AF-A0A2B7X0Z6-F1
#
_entry.id   AF-A0A2B7X0Z6-F1
#
_cell.length_a   1.000
_cell.length_b   1.000
_cell.length_c   1.000
_cell.angle_alpha   90.00
_cell.angle_beta   90.00
_cell.angle_gamma   90.00
#
_symmetry.space_group_name_H-M   'P 1'
#
loop_
_entity.id
_entity.type
_entity.pdbx_description
1 polymer ?
#
loop_
_entity_poly.entity_id
_entity_poly.type
_entity_poly.pdbx_seq_one_letter_code
_entity_poly.pdbx_strand_id
1 'polypeptide(L)'
;MPFLSFLCGIQVWVIPETNEVFTKYQQFLHRMNFYKQKRFICEITGHSSLTFFEALRSETDGSREVNSAFPEPLKEPVLRKVQFSTISRIDSLDFYPGERVTVLLTNGSRLQGIVREKARFPELINEDGTVERRASSRYLVKLVNRPNEEALLDDEHLVRDRKIFTKQMLRSFIRNTVTRESWTGAPWLVKPEIAKEYRIDTEVPKHLQYGNRVGGKKANVAVDKEEDESLFGFFYSKQRWPNLKPAAKGQKSKSNVRDLAKAREDQYLEYQRALNENPSFAVPGSFVHDGIWQIPDDSSNSFSVIVQSGPPPPPLPPPIKYPIEDLDIPPSHSDKLRPSMKFLTDDQRSERLEKSSREDSLLSGDIKMESVGPLLETWNTLNVYCQVLQLDSFTFDDFVEAMQFSSHDVTCELFVEVHCAVLKTLVNDEKDQDGAVQILLPALPDEDSEDEEDEEEEEEETEEPDREPTPPRRTTRSSYAKAEAENLKQQLESRSRSGTAEVQIHRAAEMFGEYGWIDRLRKRDFQKGGWELVMVGLLHRLSYRARLQKDCDEILTHLAPLNREPTQDTAQEQYVTLDVNLRVKALQIICMLLLETKAIKNYLEECSIQMTEFRKEKIDYQRARKACLEEIRRLHEERKQLQPELPPSPVPELEELADVKMTGFDEDSEGTKDTDDEDVHAGRSLRRGADRAAERKRRQEEERERKEQAAKVPKGSKQYQRVLKKIEDEKAKIKSYEEQIAVLDNDLREADCPRTRVLGKDRFWNRYYWFERNAMPFEGLPSSSTASANYANGRLWVQGPDDMEREGFIDLPDEENEKYIQRFKMTVRQRKELEEGPTGVSNALEWGYYDDPESLDQLISWLDSRGIREVKLRKELQLYRDSIAKYMRNRAEYIGRNADEKQSTEPEEEVPAMPTRMSTRTKHPGGEDLSSRYRCLRWKNGTALRENGHLHVEPARPTKKAKRSTATAAVSDDTREKEKEGKATNRQGKPLTRQGTK
;
A
#
# COMPACT_ATOMS: atom_id res chain seq x y z
N MET A 1 28.04 -29.56 -33.36
CA MET A 1 27.65 -30.47 -34.46
C MET A 1 26.37 -31.18 -34.01
N PRO A 2 25.25 -31.11 -34.75
CA PRO A 2 24.06 -31.88 -34.38
C PRO A 2 24.35 -33.37 -34.58
N PHE A 3 24.18 -34.17 -33.53
CA PHE A 3 24.32 -35.62 -33.61
C PHE A 3 23.03 -36.20 -34.21
N LEU A 4 23.15 -36.77 -35.40
CA LEU A 4 22.08 -37.54 -36.03
C LEU A 4 22.11 -38.95 -35.47
N SER A 5 21.00 -39.41 -34.90
CA SER A 5 20.88 -40.78 -34.39
C SER A 5 19.70 -41.49 -35.03
N PHE A 6 19.83 -42.80 -35.24
CA PHE A 6 18.77 -43.66 -35.78
C PHE A 6 18.17 -44.48 -34.65
N LEU A 7 16.92 -44.21 -34.32
CA LEU A 7 16.12 -45.02 -33.40
C LEU A 7 15.02 -45.68 -34.23
N CYS A 8 15.02 -47.02 -34.29
CA CYS A 8 14.00 -47.81 -34.98
C CYS A 8 13.73 -47.39 -36.45
N GLY A 9 14.78 -47.10 -37.22
CA GLY A 9 14.68 -46.77 -38.65
C GLY A 9 14.21 -45.34 -38.99
N ILE A 10 13.99 -44.48 -37.99
CA ILE A 10 13.58 -43.09 -38.18
C ILE A 10 14.73 -42.16 -37.80
N GLN A 11 14.99 -41.14 -38.64
CA GLN A 11 15.98 -40.10 -38.40
C GLN A 11 15.50 -39.19 -37.26
N VAL A 12 16.25 -39.15 -36.16
CA VAL A 12 15.93 -38.32 -34.98
C VAL A 12 17.08 -37.39 -34.60
N TRP A 13 16.72 -36.24 -34.05
CA TRP A 13 17.63 -35.22 -33.52
C TRP A 13 17.56 -35.24 -32.01
N VAL A 14 18.70 -35.40 -31.33
CA VAL A 14 18.75 -35.54 -29.88
C VAL A 14 19.57 -34.40 -29.28
N ILE A 15 19.12 -33.87 -28.14
CA ILE A 15 19.89 -32.95 -27.30
C ILE A 15 20.54 -33.79 -26.18
N PRO A 16 21.86 -34.02 -26.19
CA PRO A 16 22.53 -34.95 -25.26
C PRO A 16 22.35 -34.59 -23.78
N GLU A 17 22.28 -33.31 -23.46
CA GLU A 17 22.26 -32.81 -22.07
C GLU A 17 20.88 -32.97 -21.42
N THR A 18 19.80 -32.97 -22.21
CA THR A 18 18.42 -33.12 -21.71
C THR A 18 17.78 -34.46 -22.09
N ASN A 19 18.47 -35.26 -22.92
CA ASN A 19 17.95 -36.49 -23.53
C ASN A 19 16.63 -36.29 -24.31
N GLU A 20 16.33 -35.06 -24.75
CA GLU A 20 15.14 -34.78 -25.54
C GLU A 20 15.35 -35.27 -26.98
N VAL A 21 14.41 -36.08 -27.48
CA VAL A 21 14.43 -36.64 -28.83
C VAL A 21 13.38 -35.95 -29.68
N PHE A 22 13.79 -35.45 -30.85
CA PHE A 22 12.93 -34.77 -31.81
C PHE A 22 12.88 -35.54 -33.12
N THR A 23 11.68 -35.67 -33.69
CA THR A 23 11.43 -36.26 -35.02
C THR A 23 11.34 -35.22 -36.13
N LYS A 24 11.44 -33.92 -35.80
CA LYS A 24 11.44 -32.81 -36.75
C LYS A 24 12.57 -31.82 -36.45
N TYR A 25 13.37 -31.49 -37.45
CA TYR A 25 14.53 -30.59 -37.29
C TYR A 25 14.16 -29.17 -36.80
N GLN A 26 13.05 -28.61 -37.26
CA GLN A 26 12.61 -27.28 -36.83
C GLN A 26 12.29 -27.22 -35.33
N GLN A 27 11.70 -28.29 -34.77
CA GLN A 27 11.41 -28.37 -33.33
C GLN A 27 12.71 -28.46 -32.51
N PHE A 28 13.68 -29.23 -32.99
CA PHE A 28 15.02 -29.28 -32.42
C PHE A 28 15.69 -27.89 -32.43
N LEU A 29 15.63 -27.16 -33.56
CA LEU A 29 16.22 -25.81 -33.64
C LEU A 29 15.54 -24.82 -32.70
N HIS A 30 14.20 -24.84 -32.61
CA HIS A 30 13.47 -23.97 -31.69
C HIS A 30 13.86 -24.26 -30.23
N ARG A 31 13.95 -25.55 -29.85
CA ARG A 31 14.38 -25.96 -28.52
C ARG A 31 15.84 -25.59 -28.22
N MET A 32 16.72 -25.76 -29.21
CA MET A 32 18.12 -25.38 -29.09
C MET A 32 18.30 -23.85 -28.97
N ASN A 33 17.50 -23.06 -29.69
CA ASN A 33 17.48 -21.61 -29.55
C ASN A 33 17.00 -21.19 -28.16
N PHE A 34 15.96 -21.86 -27.62
CA PHE A 34 15.51 -21.65 -26.24
C PHE A 34 16.63 -21.88 -25.22
N TYR A 35 17.38 -22.99 -25.31
CA TYR A 35 18.50 -23.28 -24.41
C TYR A 35 19.68 -22.31 -24.56
N LYS A 36 19.85 -21.67 -25.72
CA LYS A 36 20.85 -20.62 -25.95
C LYS A 36 20.44 -19.23 -25.48
N GLN A 37 19.19 -19.02 -25.07
CA GLN A 37 18.76 -17.75 -24.48
C GLN A 37 19.32 -17.60 -23.07
N LYS A 38 19.75 -16.38 -22.71
CA LYS A 38 20.27 -16.03 -21.38
C LYS A 38 19.15 -15.78 -20.37
N ARG A 39 18.28 -16.77 -20.15
CA ARG A 39 17.11 -16.69 -19.27
C ARG A 39 17.14 -17.68 -18.10
N PHE A 40 18.16 -18.52 -18.03
CA PHE A 40 18.28 -19.55 -17.00
C PHE A 40 19.02 -19.01 -15.79
N ILE A 41 18.69 -19.60 -14.63
CA ILE A 41 19.26 -19.28 -13.33
C ILE A 41 19.85 -20.58 -12.79
N CYS A 42 21.09 -20.54 -12.32
CA CYS A 42 21.71 -21.69 -11.64
C CYS A 42 21.00 -21.93 -10.30
N GLU A 43 20.45 -23.13 -10.09
CA GLU A 43 19.68 -23.48 -8.88
C GLU A 43 20.54 -23.41 -7.60
N ILE A 44 21.83 -23.78 -7.71
CA ILE A 44 22.75 -23.90 -6.57
C ILE A 44 23.38 -22.55 -6.18
N THR A 45 23.87 -21.79 -7.17
CA THR A 45 24.54 -20.49 -6.94
C THR A 45 23.57 -19.31 -6.94
N GLY A 46 22.41 -19.45 -7.59
CA GLY A 46 21.43 -18.38 -7.77
C GLY A 46 21.81 -17.34 -8.83
N HIS A 47 22.90 -17.56 -9.58
CA HIS A 47 23.33 -16.63 -10.63
C HIS A 47 22.36 -16.67 -11.82
N SER A 48 21.82 -15.51 -12.19
CA SER A 48 20.85 -15.35 -13.28
C SER A 48 21.51 -14.99 -14.61
N SER A 49 20.73 -14.97 -15.68
CA SER A 49 21.17 -14.53 -17.02
C SER A 49 22.20 -15.45 -17.69
N LEU A 50 22.14 -16.75 -17.38
CA LEU A 50 22.94 -17.79 -18.00
C LEU A 50 22.17 -18.48 -19.14
N THR A 51 22.89 -19.01 -20.12
CA THR A 51 22.32 -20.02 -21.03
C THR A 51 22.07 -21.32 -20.27
N PHE A 52 21.23 -22.21 -20.79
CA PHE A 52 20.95 -23.50 -20.15
C PHE A 52 22.23 -24.30 -19.89
N PHE A 53 23.16 -24.35 -20.86
CA PHE A 53 24.41 -25.10 -20.75
C PHE A 53 25.42 -24.44 -19.80
N GLU A 54 25.39 -23.11 -19.66
CA GLU A 54 26.19 -22.41 -18.66
C GLU A 54 25.63 -22.61 -17.25
N ALA A 55 24.30 -22.56 -17.11
CA ALA A 55 23.62 -22.87 -15.86
C ALA A 55 23.92 -24.31 -15.41
N LEU A 56 23.77 -25.29 -16.31
CA LEU A 56 24.04 -26.71 -16.02
C LEU A 56 25.51 -26.97 -15.61
N ARG A 57 26.48 -26.32 -16.27
CA ARG A 57 27.89 -26.40 -15.86
C ARG A 57 28.12 -25.74 -14.50
N SER A 58 27.55 -24.56 -14.28
CA SER A 58 27.62 -23.86 -12.99
C SER A 58 26.99 -24.67 -11.86
N GLU A 59 25.89 -25.39 -12.13
CA GLU A 59 25.26 -26.30 -11.17
C GLU A 59 26.15 -27.51 -10.88
N THR A 60 26.75 -28.12 -11.91
CA THR A 60 27.62 -29.29 -11.73
C THR A 60 28.87 -28.93 -10.91
N ASP A 61 29.51 -27.81 -11.26
CA ASP A 61 30.71 -27.32 -10.54
C ASP A 61 30.35 -26.85 -9.13
N GLY A 62 29.24 -26.12 -8.96
CA GLY A 62 28.75 -25.66 -7.67
C GLY A 62 28.34 -26.80 -6.75
N SER A 63 27.73 -27.87 -7.29
CA SER A 63 27.41 -29.09 -6.55
C SER A 63 28.66 -29.78 -6.02
N ARG A 64 29.70 -29.92 -6.86
CA ARG A 64 30.98 -30.53 -6.48
C ARG A 64 31.70 -29.71 -5.40
N GLU A 65 31.73 -28.39 -5.54
CA GLU A 65 32.38 -27.49 -4.59
C GLU A 65 31.65 -27.50 -3.23
N VAL A 66 30.32 -27.41 -3.24
CA VAL A 66 29.52 -27.45 -2.01
C VAL A 66 29.69 -28.80 -1.29
N ASN A 67 29.70 -29.92 -2.02
CA ASN A 67 29.84 -31.24 -1.41
C ASN A 67 31.25 -31.50 -0.84
N SER A 68 32.30 -30.89 -1.40
CA SER A 68 33.68 -31.01 -0.91
C SER A 68 34.01 -30.03 0.22
N ALA A 69 33.46 -28.81 0.18
CA ALA A 69 33.71 -27.78 1.18
C ALA A 69 32.85 -27.94 2.44
N PHE A 70 31.66 -28.54 2.34
CA PHE A 70 30.75 -28.66 3.48
C PHE A 70 31.27 -29.69 4.52
N PRO A 71 31.34 -29.34 5.83
CA PRO A 71 31.89 -30.23 6.85
C PRO A 71 31.16 -31.58 6.94
N GLU A 72 31.91 -32.68 6.83
CA GLU A 72 31.38 -34.05 6.89
C GLU A 72 30.54 -34.33 8.15
N PRO A 73 30.94 -33.92 9.37
CA PRO A 73 30.16 -34.17 10.59
C PRO A 73 28.78 -33.49 10.60
N LEU A 74 28.55 -32.50 9.72
CA LEU A 74 27.30 -31.75 9.64
C LEU A 74 26.35 -32.28 8.56
N LYS A 75 26.82 -33.09 7.61
CA LYS A 75 25.98 -33.55 6.49
C LYS A 75 24.78 -34.35 6.97
N GLU A 76 25.02 -35.43 7.70
CA GLU A 76 23.95 -36.29 8.20
C GLU A 76 22.97 -35.57 9.16
N PRO A 77 23.43 -34.84 10.20
CA PRO A 77 22.50 -34.22 11.14
C PRO A 77 21.66 -33.09 10.51
N VAL A 78 22.21 -32.38 9.53
CA VAL A 78 21.47 -31.35 8.78
C VAL A 78 20.41 -32.01 7.91
N LEU A 79 20.75 -33.07 7.17
CA LEU A 79 19.79 -33.78 6.32
C LEU A 79 18.63 -34.37 7.14
N ARG A 80 18.93 -34.95 8.32
CA ARG A 80 17.89 -35.46 9.23
C ARG A 80 17.00 -34.35 9.81
N LYS A 81 17.55 -33.16 10.09
CA LYS A 81 16.78 -32.00 10.58
C LYS A 81 15.92 -31.35 9.49
N VAL A 82 16.38 -31.39 8.24
CA VAL A 82 15.68 -30.83 7.09
C VAL A 82 14.56 -31.76 6.62
N GLN A 83 14.78 -33.08 6.67
CA GLN A 83 13.78 -34.08 6.29
C GLN A 83 12.45 -33.86 7.03
N PHE A 84 11.36 -33.72 6.27
CA PHE A 84 10.00 -33.45 6.74
C PHE A 84 9.78 -32.08 7.41
N SER A 85 10.76 -31.19 7.43
CA SER A 85 10.55 -29.81 7.86
C SER A 85 9.61 -29.10 6.89
N THR A 86 8.63 -28.36 7.42
CA THR A 86 7.70 -27.53 6.64
C THR A 86 8.13 -26.07 6.57
N ILE A 87 9.20 -25.70 7.29
CA ILE A 87 9.72 -24.33 7.37
C ILE A 87 10.43 -24.00 6.06
N SER A 88 10.07 -22.89 5.43
CA SER A 88 10.60 -22.48 4.12
C SER A 88 12.08 -22.09 4.13
N ARG A 89 12.64 -21.78 5.30
CA ARG A 89 14.00 -21.27 5.46
C ARG A 89 14.66 -21.79 6.74
N ILE A 90 15.82 -22.42 6.61
CA ILE A 90 16.60 -22.95 7.73
C ILE A 90 17.93 -22.19 7.78
N ASP A 91 18.01 -21.19 8.66
CA ASP A 91 19.17 -20.32 8.82
C ASP A 91 19.94 -20.53 10.14
N SER A 92 19.37 -21.30 11.08
CA SER A 92 19.93 -21.56 12.41
C SER A 92 20.12 -23.07 12.66
N LEU A 93 21.36 -23.46 12.93
CA LEU A 93 21.73 -24.82 13.30
C LEU A 93 22.40 -24.83 14.67
N ASP A 94 22.03 -25.79 15.50
CA ASP A 94 22.70 -26.13 16.75
C ASP A 94 24.07 -26.77 16.46
N PHE A 95 24.99 -26.77 17.41
CA PHE A 95 26.27 -27.47 17.25
C PHE A 95 26.08 -29.00 17.32
N TYR A 96 26.92 -29.76 16.60
CA TYR A 96 26.83 -31.22 16.53
C TYR A 96 28.14 -31.92 16.90
N PRO A 97 28.10 -33.16 17.44
CA PRO A 97 29.29 -33.96 17.69
C PRO A 97 30.21 -34.09 16.47
N GLY A 98 31.53 -33.99 16.68
CA GLY A 98 32.55 -33.99 15.64
C GLY A 98 32.82 -32.62 14.98
N GLU A 99 32.01 -31.60 15.28
CA GLU A 99 32.17 -30.25 14.73
C GLU A 99 33.36 -29.50 15.37
N ARG A 100 34.13 -28.79 14.55
CA ARG A 100 35.18 -27.87 14.99
C ARG A 100 34.57 -26.50 15.34
N VAL A 101 34.75 -26.06 16.57
CA VAL A 101 34.16 -24.84 17.12
C VAL A 101 35.22 -23.97 17.79
N THR A 102 34.95 -22.67 17.86
CA THR A 102 35.74 -21.73 18.66
C THR A 102 35.05 -21.54 19.99
N VAL A 103 35.74 -21.90 21.07
CA VAL A 103 35.32 -21.70 22.46
C VAL A 103 35.70 -20.29 22.90
N LEU A 104 34.73 -19.56 23.43
CA LEU A 104 34.91 -18.27 24.08
C LEU A 104 35.06 -18.47 25.58
N LEU A 105 36.24 -18.17 26.12
CA LEU A 105 36.47 -18.17 27.57
C LEU A 105 35.97 -16.86 28.18
N THR A 106 35.58 -16.89 29.46
CA THR A 106 35.13 -15.72 30.24
C THR A 106 36.17 -14.61 30.35
N ASN A 107 37.45 -14.92 30.12
CA ASN A 107 38.56 -13.97 30.05
C ASN A 107 38.74 -13.32 28.65
N GLY A 108 37.82 -13.56 27.71
CA GLY A 108 37.87 -13.01 26.34
C GLY A 108 38.80 -13.75 25.38
N SER A 109 39.52 -14.79 25.81
CA SER A 109 40.40 -15.57 24.93
C SER A 109 39.63 -16.61 24.11
N ARG A 110 40.13 -16.90 22.90
CA ARG A 110 39.50 -17.80 21.93
C ARG A 110 40.33 -19.06 21.78
N LEU A 111 39.73 -20.22 22.05
CA LEU A 111 40.37 -21.53 21.87
C LEU A 111 39.65 -22.34 20.80
N GLN A 112 40.38 -23.21 20.12
CA GLN A 112 39.77 -24.17 19.20
C GLN A 112 39.40 -25.45 19.96
N GLY A 113 38.19 -25.94 19.72
CA GLY A 113 37.66 -27.16 20.32
C GLY A 113 36.90 -28.02 19.32
N ILE A 114 36.70 -29.29 19.68
CA ILE A 114 35.87 -30.23 18.93
C ILE A 114 34.72 -30.66 19.85
N VAL A 115 33.48 -30.50 19.38
CA VAL A 115 32.30 -30.94 20.14
C VAL A 115 32.31 -32.45 20.21
N ARG A 116 32.31 -33.02 21.42
CA ARG A 116 32.28 -34.46 21.64
C ARG A 116 30.85 -34.94 21.84
N GLU A 117 30.12 -34.29 22.73
CA GLU A 117 28.76 -34.67 23.10
C GLU A 117 27.86 -33.45 23.21
N LYS A 118 26.56 -33.67 22.97
CA LYS A 118 25.50 -32.68 23.10
C LYS A 118 24.39 -33.26 23.96
N ALA A 119 24.04 -32.57 25.03
CA ALA A 119 22.86 -32.84 25.84
C ALA A 119 21.81 -31.74 25.58
N ARG A 120 20.54 -32.14 25.41
CA ARG A 120 19.41 -31.23 25.33
C ARG A 120 18.57 -31.36 26.59
N PHE A 121 18.29 -30.23 27.22
CA PHE A 121 17.40 -30.15 28.37
C PHE A 121 16.09 -29.51 27.92
N PRO A 122 14.93 -30.21 28.05
CA PRO A 122 13.64 -29.67 27.68
C PRO A 122 13.23 -28.51 28.60
N GLU A 123 12.26 -27.72 28.15
CA GLU A 123 11.65 -26.68 28.95
C GLU A 123 10.86 -27.29 30.12
N LEU A 124 11.08 -26.76 31.31
CA LEU A 124 10.42 -27.20 32.53
C LEU A 124 9.41 -26.13 32.93
N ILE A 125 8.13 -26.53 32.94
CA ILE A 125 6.98 -25.67 33.19
C ILE A 125 6.38 -26.11 34.53
N ASN A 126 6.15 -25.15 35.43
CA ASN A 126 5.48 -25.41 36.71
C ASN A 126 3.98 -25.69 36.50
N GLU A 127 3.31 -26.25 37.49
CA GLU A 127 1.86 -26.53 37.46
C GLU A 127 1.01 -25.28 37.17
N ASP A 128 1.52 -24.09 37.49
CA ASP A 128 0.90 -22.78 37.22
C ASP A 128 1.15 -22.24 35.80
N GLY A 129 1.79 -23.00 34.91
CA GLY A 129 2.11 -22.58 33.54
C GLY A 129 3.31 -21.63 33.41
N THR A 130 3.96 -21.25 34.51
CA THR A 130 5.18 -20.43 34.50
C THR A 130 6.42 -21.28 34.16
N VAL A 131 7.25 -20.79 33.24
CA VAL A 131 8.48 -21.48 32.81
C VAL A 131 9.57 -21.32 33.88
N GLU A 132 9.89 -22.41 34.58
CA GLU A 132 10.97 -22.43 35.59
C GLU A 132 12.35 -22.51 34.93
N ARG A 133 12.46 -23.29 33.84
CA ARG A 133 13.70 -23.44 33.09
C ARG A 133 13.44 -23.55 31.60
N ARG A 134 14.00 -22.61 30.82
CA ARG A 134 13.94 -22.66 29.36
C ARG A 134 14.73 -23.84 28.81
N ALA A 135 14.30 -24.34 27.65
CA ALA A 135 15.04 -25.35 26.92
C ALA A 135 16.47 -24.87 26.63
N SER A 136 17.47 -25.66 27.01
CA SER A 136 18.88 -25.31 26.87
C SER A 136 19.68 -26.51 26.36
N SER A 137 20.74 -26.26 25.58
CA SER A 137 21.68 -27.31 25.17
C SER A 137 23.01 -27.12 25.88
N ARG A 138 23.61 -28.22 26.34
CA ARG A 138 24.97 -28.24 26.86
C ARG A 138 25.87 -29.09 25.99
N TYR A 139 27.10 -28.62 25.81
CA TYR A 139 28.08 -29.21 24.93
C TYR A 139 29.34 -29.58 25.70
N LEU A 140 29.77 -30.83 25.56
CA LEU A 140 31.07 -31.27 26.04
C LEU A 140 32.09 -31.08 24.90
N VAL A 141 33.05 -30.18 25.07
CA VAL A 141 34.01 -29.78 24.04
C VAL A 141 35.43 -30.14 24.45
N LYS A 142 36.12 -30.89 23.60
CA LYS A 142 37.54 -31.22 23.76
C LYS A 142 38.41 -30.12 23.16
N LEU A 143 39.27 -29.49 23.97
CA LEU A 143 40.14 -28.41 23.51
C LEU A 143 41.32 -28.95 22.69
N VAL A 144 41.56 -28.36 21.50
CA VAL A 144 42.63 -28.81 20.58
C VAL A 144 44.01 -28.50 21.12
N ASN A 145 44.16 -27.36 21.80
CA ASN A 145 45.44 -26.92 22.38
C ASN A 145 45.72 -27.50 23.78
N ARG A 146 44.75 -28.21 24.37
CA ARG A 146 44.85 -28.84 25.70
C ARG A 146 44.13 -30.19 25.68
N PRO A 147 44.80 -31.26 25.22
CA PRO A 147 44.14 -32.53 24.86
C PRO A 147 43.54 -33.31 26.04
N ASN A 148 43.89 -32.96 27.29
CA ASN A 148 43.38 -33.58 28.52
C ASN A 148 42.30 -32.74 29.23
N GLU A 149 41.93 -31.58 28.69
CA GLU A 149 40.89 -30.72 29.27
C GLU A 149 39.63 -30.77 28.40
N GLU A 150 38.52 -31.20 29.01
CA GLU A 150 37.18 -31.14 28.44
C GLU A 150 36.40 -29.99 29.12
N ALA A 151 35.71 -29.18 28.34
CA ALA A 151 34.90 -28.07 28.84
C ALA A 151 33.42 -28.34 28.60
N LEU A 152 32.60 -28.17 29.64
CA LEU A 152 31.14 -28.18 29.53
C LEU A 152 30.67 -26.74 29.30
N LEU A 153 30.07 -26.49 28.14
CA LEU A 153 29.75 -25.13 27.65
C LEU A 153 28.30 -25.06 27.15
N ASP A 154 27.67 -23.91 27.34
CA ASP A 154 26.36 -23.59 26.76
C ASP A 154 26.50 -22.94 25.37
N ASP A 155 25.41 -22.82 24.60
CA ASP A 155 25.36 -22.24 23.25
C ASP A 155 26.08 -20.88 23.11
N GLU A 156 26.03 -20.03 24.14
CA GLU A 156 26.61 -18.66 24.12
C GLU A 156 28.15 -18.65 24.07
N HIS A 157 28.79 -19.72 24.53
CA HIS A 157 30.24 -19.83 24.63
C HIS A 157 30.86 -20.51 23.40
N LEU A 158 30.05 -20.83 22.39
CA LEU A 158 30.48 -21.52 21.18
C LEU A 158 30.20 -20.69 19.94
N VAL A 159 31.21 -20.57 19.08
CA VAL A 159 31.11 -19.86 17.80
C VAL A 159 31.69 -20.71 16.68
N ARG A 160 30.98 -20.79 15.55
CA ARG A 160 31.49 -21.42 14.33
C ARG A 160 32.50 -20.52 13.63
N ASP A 161 33.55 -21.11 13.07
CA ASP A 161 34.46 -20.37 12.21
C ASP A 161 33.74 -19.93 10.93
N ARG A 162 33.63 -18.61 10.73
CA ARG A 162 32.99 -18.00 9.57
C ARG A 162 33.68 -18.34 8.24
N LYS A 163 34.94 -18.80 8.27
CA LYS A 163 35.68 -19.23 7.08
C LYS A 163 35.33 -20.65 6.64
N ILE A 164 34.95 -21.51 7.59
CA ILE A 164 34.67 -22.93 7.35
C ILE A 164 33.17 -23.16 7.17
N PHE A 165 32.33 -22.38 7.87
CA PHE A 165 30.88 -22.53 7.82
C PHE A 165 30.18 -21.18 7.61
N THR A 166 29.53 -21.01 6.44
CA THR A 166 28.73 -19.82 6.13
C THR A 166 27.26 -20.18 5.92
N LYS A 167 26.36 -19.24 6.23
CA LYS A 167 24.91 -19.41 5.96
C LYS A 167 24.62 -19.64 4.47
N GLN A 168 25.41 -19.04 3.58
CA GLN A 168 25.28 -19.24 2.14
C GLN A 168 25.65 -20.68 1.75
N MET A 169 26.74 -21.22 2.29
CA MET A 169 27.14 -22.60 2.04
C MET A 169 26.10 -23.61 2.56
N LEU A 170 25.47 -23.33 3.72
CA LEU A 170 24.35 -24.14 4.21
C LEU A 170 23.16 -24.12 3.24
N ARG A 171 22.76 -22.95 2.75
CA ARG A 171 21.65 -22.83 1.80
C ARG A 171 21.93 -23.52 0.47
N SER A 172 23.16 -23.46 -0.01
CA SER A 172 23.57 -24.17 -1.23
C SER A 172 23.63 -25.69 -1.01
N PHE A 173 24.08 -26.15 0.16
CA PHE A 173 24.06 -27.57 0.52
C PHE A 173 22.62 -28.13 0.58
N ILE A 174 21.70 -27.44 1.25
CA ILE A 174 20.28 -27.84 1.33
C ILE A 174 19.65 -27.90 -0.07
N ARG A 175 19.86 -26.86 -0.90
CA ARG A 175 19.35 -26.85 -2.29
C ARG A 175 19.91 -27.99 -3.14
N ASN A 176 21.18 -28.36 -2.95
CA ASN A 176 21.81 -29.44 -3.71
C ASN A 176 21.27 -30.83 -3.32
N THR A 177 20.92 -31.03 -2.04
CA THR A 177 20.66 -32.36 -1.46
C THR A 177 19.17 -32.69 -1.24
N VAL A 178 18.29 -31.69 -1.32
CA VAL A 178 16.88 -31.81 -0.93
C VAL A 178 15.98 -31.28 -2.06
N THR A 179 14.82 -31.91 -2.25
CA THR A 179 13.74 -31.49 -3.14
C THR A 179 12.53 -31.04 -2.33
N ARG A 180 11.74 -30.12 -2.89
CA ARG A 180 10.50 -29.62 -2.28
C ARG A 180 9.42 -29.46 -3.35
N GLU A 181 8.23 -29.95 -3.05
CA GLU A 181 7.07 -29.80 -3.93
C GLU A 181 6.54 -28.37 -3.93
N SER A 182 5.89 -27.95 -5.01
CA SER A 182 5.53 -26.56 -5.28
C SER A 182 4.33 -26.03 -4.48
N TRP A 183 3.84 -26.75 -3.46
CA TRP A 183 2.66 -26.35 -2.68
C TRP A 183 3.03 -25.78 -1.30
N THR A 184 2.18 -24.89 -0.79
CA THR A 184 2.44 -24.13 0.45
C THR A 184 2.49 -25.05 1.67
N GLY A 185 3.68 -25.14 2.27
CA GLY A 185 3.95 -26.01 3.41
C GLY A 185 4.32 -27.44 3.06
N ALA A 186 4.67 -27.72 1.78
CA ALA A 186 5.28 -28.98 1.40
C ALA A 186 6.54 -29.28 2.23
N PRO A 187 6.67 -30.52 2.77
CA PRO A 187 7.87 -30.93 3.49
C PRO A 187 9.08 -30.98 2.55
N TRP A 188 10.24 -30.67 3.10
CA TRP A 188 11.53 -30.92 2.45
C TRP A 188 11.84 -32.42 2.44
N LEU A 189 12.22 -32.95 1.27
CA LEU A 189 12.57 -34.37 1.09
C LEU A 189 14.00 -34.51 0.59
N VAL A 190 14.85 -35.25 1.30
CA VAL A 190 16.21 -35.57 0.87
C VAL A 190 16.16 -36.42 -0.40
N LYS A 191 17.01 -36.10 -1.39
CA LYS A 191 17.10 -36.86 -2.65
C LYS A 191 17.35 -38.35 -2.37
N PRO A 192 16.73 -39.27 -3.13
CA PRO A 192 16.74 -40.71 -2.82
C PRO A 192 18.14 -41.30 -2.71
N GLU A 193 19.08 -40.84 -3.54
CA GLU A 193 20.46 -41.34 -3.53
C GLU A 193 21.22 -40.97 -2.25
N ILE A 194 21.00 -39.75 -1.77
CA ILE A 194 21.61 -39.24 -0.53
C ILE A 194 20.91 -39.85 0.70
N ALA A 195 19.59 -40.05 0.62
CA ALA A 195 18.82 -40.69 1.68
C ALA A 195 19.27 -42.15 1.89
N LYS A 196 19.61 -42.86 0.81
CA LYS A 196 20.18 -44.21 0.87
C LYS A 196 21.58 -44.23 1.49
N GLU A 197 22.43 -43.26 1.15
CA GLU A 197 23.78 -43.12 1.70
C GLU A 197 23.76 -42.92 3.22
N TYR A 198 22.92 -42.01 3.72
CA TYR A 198 22.82 -41.67 5.15
C TYR A 198 21.74 -42.44 5.92
N ARG A 199 21.08 -43.43 5.30
CA ARG A 199 19.98 -44.22 5.90
C ARG A 199 18.91 -43.32 6.53
N ILE A 200 18.37 -42.41 5.72
CA ILE A 200 17.28 -41.49 6.10
C ILE A 200 15.99 -42.04 5.52
N ASP A 201 14.95 -42.11 6.34
CA ASP A 201 13.64 -42.57 5.91
C ASP A 201 12.98 -41.54 4.98
N THR A 202 12.51 -42.01 3.83
CA THR A 202 11.85 -41.20 2.79
C THR A 202 10.33 -41.31 2.85
N GLU A 203 9.77 -42.16 3.72
CA GLU A 203 8.32 -42.32 3.87
C GLU A 203 7.70 -41.08 4.53
N VAL A 204 6.95 -40.31 3.75
CA VAL A 204 6.30 -39.09 4.24
C VAL A 204 5.23 -39.45 5.29
N PRO A 205 5.32 -38.93 6.52
CA PRO A 205 4.32 -39.17 7.56
C PRO A 205 2.90 -38.82 7.08
N LYS A 206 1.90 -39.65 7.43
CA LYS A 206 0.51 -39.50 6.95
C LYS A 206 -0.07 -38.09 7.17
N HIS A 207 0.31 -37.38 8.24
CA HIS A 207 -0.17 -36.03 8.55
C HIS A 207 0.48 -34.92 7.68
N LEU A 208 1.60 -35.22 7.00
CA LEU A 208 2.31 -34.30 6.09
C LEU A 208 2.01 -34.58 4.61
N GLN A 209 1.29 -35.67 4.31
CA GLN A 209 0.87 -36.00 2.95
C GLN A 209 -0.19 -35.02 2.43
N TYR A 210 -0.05 -34.66 1.16
CA TYR A 210 -0.93 -33.72 0.46
C TYR A 210 -2.43 -34.03 0.64
N GLY A 211 -2.82 -35.32 0.58
CA GLY A 211 -4.22 -35.75 0.71
C GLY A 211 -4.85 -35.48 2.07
N ASN A 212 -4.11 -35.64 3.17
CA ASN A 212 -4.63 -35.46 4.53
C ASN A 212 -4.66 -33.98 4.93
N ARG A 213 -3.77 -33.15 4.39
CA ARG A 213 -3.79 -31.70 4.63
C ARG A 213 -4.85 -31.00 3.78
N VAL A 214 -5.14 -31.47 2.57
CA VAL A 214 -6.28 -30.97 1.77
C VAL A 214 -7.62 -31.49 2.32
N GLY A 215 -7.68 -32.71 2.86
CA GLY A 215 -8.86 -33.24 3.56
C GLY A 215 -9.13 -32.55 4.90
N GLY A 216 -8.09 -32.33 5.71
CA GLY A 216 -8.16 -31.59 6.97
C GLY A 216 -8.41 -30.10 6.77
N LYS A 217 -7.85 -29.49 5.72
CA LYS A 217 -8.27 -28.16 5.29
C LYS A 217 -9.71 -28.19 4.79
N LYS A 218 -10.20 -29.16 4.01
CA LYS A 218 -11.63 -29.17 3.63
C LYS A 218 -12.61 -29.39 4.78
N ALA A 219 -12.17 -29.97 5.91
CA ALA A 219 -12.98 -30.08 7.12
C ALA A 219 -12.90 -28.83 7.99
N ASN A 220 -11.71 -28.24 8.20
CA ASN A 220 -11.54 -27.02 9.00
C ASN A 220 -11.91 -25.76 8.22
N VAL A 221 -11.65 -25.72 6.92
CA VAL A 221 -12.10 -24.69 5.95
C VAL A 221 -13.54 -24.94 5.51
N ALA A 222 -14.28 -25.92 6.05
CA ALA A 222 -15.75 -25.94 5.96
C ALA A 222 -16.40 -25.39 7.23
N VAL A 223 -15.63 -25.25 8.32
CA VAL A 223 -16.04 -24.55 9.54
C VAL A 223 -15.58 -23.09 9.49
N ASP A 224 -14.40 -22.82 8.92
CA ASP A 224 -13.84 -21.47 8.72
C ASP A 224 -14.23 -20.81 7.37
N LYS A 225 -15.09 -21.44 6.54
CA LYS A 225 -15.59 -20.81 5.27
C LYS A 225 -17.00 -20.28 5.33
N GLU A 226 -17.74 -20.50 6.41
CA GLU A 226 -19.04 -19.83 6.55
C GLU A 226 -18.90 -18.41 7.11
N GLU A 227 -17.72 -17.98 7.56
CA GLU A 227 -17.54 -16.65 8.19
C GLU A 227 -16.67 -15.66 7.38
N ASP A 228 -15.89 -16.11 6.39
CA ASP A 228 -14.94 -15.25 5.64
C ASP A 228 -15.25 -15.05 4.13
N GLU A 229 -16.45 -15.43 3.66
CA GLU A 229 -16.93 -15.14 2.29
C GLU A 229 -17.81 -13.88 2.19
N SER A 230 -17.49 -12.85 2.99
CA SER A 230 -17.98 -11.50 2.75
C SER A 230 -16.81 -10.52 2.86
N LEU A 231 -16.16 -10.20 1.73
CA LEU A 231 -15.81 -8.81 1.34
C LEU A 231 -14.62 -8.65 0.36
N PHE A 232 -13.75 -9.64 0.04
CA PHE A 232 -12.57 -9.32 -0.81
C PHE A 232 -12.11 -10.38 -1.84
N GLY A 233 -13.00 -10.75 -2.77
CA GLY A 233 -12.66 -11.58 -3.93
C GLY A 233 -12.91 -10.87 -5.26
N PHE A 234 -12.01 -9.99 -5.72
CA PHE A 234 -12.17 -9.38 -7.05
C PHE A 234 -10.91 -9.24 -7.93
N PHE A 235 -9.68 -9.49 -7.44
CA PHE A 235 -8.48 -9.11 -8.21
C PHE A 235 -7.74 -10.20 -9.00
N TYR A 236 -8.09 -11.50 -8.93
CA TYR A 236 -7.45 -12.48 -9.81
C TYR A 236 -8.35 -13.66 -10.19
N SER A 237 -9.01 -13.59 -11.36
CA SER A 237 -9.08 -14.76 -12.25
C SER A 237 -9.55 -14.38 -13.66
N LYS A 238 -8.67 -14.53 -14.66
CA LYS A 238 -8.92 -15.15 -15.98
C LYS A 238 -7.77 -14.84 -16.95
N GLN A 239 -6.72 -15.64 -16.88
CA GLN A 239 -5.93 -16.04 -18.06
C GLN A 239 -5.68 -17.54 -17.97
N ARG A 240 -6.65 -18.32 -18.46
CA ARG A 240 -6.47 -19.74 -18.77
C ARG A 240 -6.37 -19.87 -20.28
N TRP A 241 -5.22 -20.32 -20.76
CA TRP A 241 -5.03 -20.83 -22.12
C TRP A 241 -5.15 -22.38 -22.12
N PRO A 242 -5.40 -23.01 -23.29
CA PRO A 242 -6.28 -24.18 -23.38
C PRO A 242 -5.61 -25.57 -23.42
N ASN A 243 -6.35 -26.53 -22.86
CA ASN A 243 -6.43 -27.99 -23.09
C ASN A 243 -5.23 -28.80 -23.61
N LEU A 244 -4.85 -29.80 -22.81
CA LEU A 244 -4.37 -31.11 -23.26
C LEU A 244 -5.07 -32.21 -22.42
N LYS A 245 -5.88 -33.07 -23.07
CA LYS A 245 -6.36 -34.37 -22.52
C LYS A 245 -5.25 -35.41 -22.71
N PRO A 246 -5.09 -36.42 -21.83
CA PRO A 246 -5.87 -37.69 -21.88
C PRO A 246 -6.10 -38.32 -20.47
N ALA A 247 -6.80 -39.42 -20.17
CA ALA A 247 -7.84 -40.27 -20.75
C ALA A 247 -8.36 -41.23 -19.63
N ALA A 248 -9.60 -41.73 -19.80
CA ALA A 248 -10.16 -43.02 -19.38
C ALA A 248 -10.20 -43.50 -17.90
N LYS A 249 -11.45 -43.56 -17.40
CA LYS A 249 -12.17 -44.64 -16.69
C LYS A 249 -11.57 -45.30 -15.42
N GLY A 250 -12.32 -45.14 -14.33
CA GLY A 250 -12.43 -46.11 -13.25
C GLY A 250 -13.62 -45.79 -12.33
N GLN A 251 -14.70 -46.58 -12.41
CA GLN A 251 -15.87 -46.44 -11.55
C GLN A 251 -15.49 -46.57 -10.06
N LYS A 252 -15.99 -45.68 -9.21
CA LYS A 252 -16.05 -45.91 -7.76
C LYS A 252 -17.48 -45.75 -7.27
N SER A 253 -17.92 -46.78 -6.57
CA SER A 253 -19.20 -46.94 -5.90
C SER A 253 -19.45 -45.83 -4.88
N LYS A 254 -20.70 -45.37 -4.81
CA LYS A 254 -21.16 -44.44 -3.76
C LYS A 254 -21.18 -45.21 -2.42
N SER A 255 -20.27 -44.87 -1.51
CA SER A 255 -20.31 -45.36 -0.12
C SER A 255 -21.43 -44.67 0.64
N ASN A 256 -22.16 -45.43 1.45
CA ASN A 256 -23.34 -44.97 2.18
C ASN A 256 -22.94 -44.20 3.45
N VAL A 257 -23.67 -43.15 3.80
CA VAL A 257 -23.42 -42.25 4.96
C VAL A 257 -23.34 -43.02 6.30
N ARG A 258 -23.98 -44.18 6.40
CA ARG A 258 -23.90 -45.06 7.58
C ARG A 258 -22.54 -45.74 7.78
N ASP A 259 -21.80 -46.02 6.71
CA ASP A 259 -20.49 -46.67 6.82
C ASP A 259 -19.42 -45.68 7.30
N LEU A 260 -19.58 -44.39 6.96
CA LEU A 260 -18.75 -43.30 7.47
C LEU A 260 -19.01 -43.00 8.95
N ALA A 261 -20.26 -43.08 9.40
CA ALA A 261 -20.59 -42.92 10.81
C ALA A 261 -20.01 -44.07 11.66
N LYS A 262 -20.11 -45.31 11.15
CA LYS A 262 -19.55 -46.49 11.81
C LYS A 262 -18.02 -46.45 11.89
N ALA A 263 -17.34 -46.01 10.83
CA ALA A 263 -15.88 -45.83 10.84
C ALA A 263 -15.42 -44.74 11.83
N ARG A 264 -16.23 -43.68 12.02
CA ARG A 264 -15.94 -42.62 12.99
C ARG A 264 -16.16 -43.10 14.44
N GLU A 265 -17.16 -43.94 14.67
CA GLU A 265 -17.42 -44.58 15.96
C GLU A 265 -16.34 -45.61 16.32
N ASP A 266 -15.91 -46.42 15.34
CA ASP A 266 -14.81 -47.38 15.51
C ASP A 266 -13.48 -46.67 15.80
N GLN A 267 -13.20 -45.54 15.14
CA GLN A 267 -12.02 -44.72 15.38
C GLN A 267 -12.03 -44.05 16.77
N TYR A 268 -13.21 -43.69 17.28
CA TYR A 268 -13.39 -43.14 18.62
C TYR A 268 -13.24 -44.22 19.71
N LEU A 269 -13.75 -45.43 19.46
CA LEU A 269 -13.59 -46.58 20.34
C LEU A 269 -12.14 -47.09 20.40
N GLU A 270 -11.40 -47.03 19.30
CA GLU A 270 -9.98 -47.40 19.23
C GLU A 270 -9.10 -46.36 19.95
N TYR A 271 -9.48 -45.07 19.88
CA TYR A 271 -8.87 -44.00 20.67
C TYR A 271 -9.11 -44.15 22.18
N GLN A 272 -10.31 -44.53 22.60
CA GLN A 272 -10.59 -44.86 24.01
C GLN A 272 -9.85 -46.12 24.49
N ARG A 273 -9.67 -47.13 23.62
CA ARG A 273 -8.91 -48.35 23.94
C ARG A 273 -7.43 -48.04 24.14
N ALA A 274 -6.86 -47.15 23.32
CA ALA A 274 -5.48 -46.69 23.43
C ALA A 274 -5.21 -45.86 24.70
N LEU A 275 -6.22 -45.20 25.27
CA LEU A 275 -6.12 -44.47 26.54
C LEU A 275 -6.15 -45.39 27.78
N ASN A 276 -6.68 -46.62 27.66
CA ASN A 276 -6.88 -47.55 28.78
C ASN A 276 -5.91 -48.74 28.84
N GLU A 277 -4.94 -48.84 27.92
CA GLU A 277 -3.96 -49.93 27.86
C GLU A 277 -2.51 -49.45 28.05
N ASN A 278 -2.16 -48.94 29.24
CA ASN A 278 -1.02 -49.50 30.01
C ASN A 278 -0.90 -48.91 31.43
N PRO A 279 -0.86 -49.74 32.48
CA PRO A 279 -0.69 -49.34 33.87
C PRO A 279 0.76 -49.56 34.33
N SER A 280 1.47 -48.49 34.72
CA SER A 280 2.60 -48.60 35.66
C SER A 280 3.04 -47.25 36.21
N PHE A 281 2.21 -46.65 37.05
CA PHE A 281 2.63 -45.98 38.30
C PHE A 281 1.37 -45.58 39.07
N ALA A 282 0.84 -46.50 39.87
CA ALA A 282 -0.17 -46.18 40.88
C ALA A 282 0.48 -46.35 42.26
N VAL A 283 0.68 -45.23 42.96
CA VAL A 283 0.87 -45.23 44.40
C VAL A 283 -0.52 -45.20 45.04
N PRO A 284 -0.89 -46.14 45.93
CA PRO A 284 -2.11 -46.01 46.72
C PRO A 284 -1.85 -45.13 47.94
N GLY A 285 -2.67 -44.11 48.14
CA GLY A 285 -2.77 -43.40 49.42
C GLY A 285 -3.70 -44.15 50.38
N SER A 286 -3.30 -44.29 51.65
CA SER A 286 -3.82 -43.43 52.72
C SER A 286 -3.59 -43.98 54.15
N PHE A 287 -3.36 -43.03 55.06
CA PHE A 287 -3.60 -43.01 56.53
C PHE A 287 -2.57 -43.52 57.57
N VAL A 288 -2.44 -42.62 58.58
CA VAL A 288 -2.16 -42.69 60.03
C VAL A 288 -0.73 -42.76 60.63
N HIS A 289 -0.47 -41.74 61.47
CA HIS A 289 0.37 -41.61 62.69
C HIS A 289 1.13 -42.87 63.19
N ASP A 290 2.42 -42.72 63.53
CA ASP A 290 2.94 -42.52 64.90
C ASP A 290 4.47 -42.80 65.00
N GLY A 291 5.15 -42.11 65.93
CA GLY A 291 6.43 -42.47 66.59
C GLY A 291 7.72 -42.76 65.78
N ILE A 292 8.90 -42.14 66.01
CA ILE A 292 9.79 -42.12 67.19
C ILE A 292 11.18 -42.75 66.86
N TRP A 293 12.24 -41.90 66.83
CA TRP A 293 13.71 -42.10 67.06
C TRP A 293 14.50 -43.09 66.14
N GLN A 294 15.81 -42.99 65.86
CA GLN A 294 16.96 -42.37 66.52
C GLN A 294 18.23 -42.34 65.60
N ILE A 295 19.14 -41.41 65.90
CA ILE A 295 20.51 -41.08 65.39
C ILE A 295 21.54 -42.17 65.85
N PRO A 296 22.70 -42.47 65.18
CA PRO A 296 24.02 -41.76 65.32
C PRO A 296 24.92 -41.72 64.06
N ASP A 297 25.50 -40.57 63.67
CA ASP A 297 26.69 -39.86 64.19
C ASP A 297 28.03 -40.46 63.71
N ASP A 298 28.81 -39.70 62.92
CA ASP A 298 30.17 -39.30 63.33
C ASP A 298 30.77 -38.16 62.46
N SER A 299 31.04 -37.04 63.16
CA SER A 299 32.09 -35.99 63.06
C SER A 299 32.98 -35.81 61.79
N SER A 300 33.43 -34.60 61.38
CA SER A 300 33.98 -33.49 62.15
C SER A 300 34.23 -32.19 61.31
N ASN A 301 34.03 -31.03 61.96
CA ASN A 301 34.69 -29.72 61.86
C ASN A 301 34.90 -28.98 60.50
N SER A 302 34.29 -27.79 60.35
CA SER A 302 34.90 -26.49 60.77
C SER A 302 34.13 -25.24 60.28
N PHE A 303 33.93 -24.31 61.23
CA PHE A 303 33.57 -22.88 61.17
C PHE A 303 33.17 -22.19 59.86
N SER A 304 32.00 -21.52 59.85
CA SER A 304 31.91 -20.07 59.64
C SER A 304 30.54 -19.49 60.05
N VAL A 305 30.60 -18.25 60.50
CA VAL A 305 29.55 -17.45 61.14
C VAL A 305 28.39 -17.15 60.19
N ILE A 306 27.17 -17.30 60.71
CA ILE A 306 25.92 -16.85 60.08
C ILE A 306 25.92 -15.31 60.04
N VAL A 307 26.05 -14.74 58.85
CA VAL A 307 25.48 -13.43 58.54
C VAL A 307 24.16 -13.70 57.83
N GLN A 308 23.04 -13.35 58.47
CA GLN A 308 21.75 -13.31 57.80
C GLN A 308 21.80 -12.19 56.74
N SER A 309 22.14 -12.53 55.49
CA SER A 309 21.74 -11.72 54.34
C SER A 309 20.29 -12.09 54.03
N GLY A 310 19.38 -11.15 54.22
CA GLY A 310 18.02 -11.26 53.68
C GLY A 310 18.06 -11.58 52.18
N PRO A 311 16.98 -12.18 51.63
CA PRO A 311 16.94 -12.54 50.22
C PRO A 311 17.29 -11.31 49.37
N PRO A 312 18.18 -11.44 48.36
CA PRO A 312 18.52 -10.33 47.49
C PRO A 312 17.22 -9.80 46.85
N PRO A 313 17.05 -8.47 46.74
CA PRO A 313 15.90 -7.93 46.05
C PRO A 313 15.83 -8.54 44.64
N PRO A 314 14.62 -8.86 44.14
CA PRO A 314 14.48 -9.46 42.82
C PRO A 314 15.20 -8.57 41.79
N PRO A 315 15.89 -9.18 40.81
CA PRO A 315 16.59 -8.42 39.79
C PRO A 315 15.60 -7.44 39.16
N LEU A 316 16.01 -6.18 39.04
CA LEU A 316 15.20 -5.16 38.37
C LEU A 316 14.77 -5.71 37.01
N PRO A 317 13.48 -5.58 36.64
CA PRO A 317 13.02 -6.04 35.34
C PRO A 317 13.89 -5.41 34.24
N PRO A 318 14.22 -6.18 33.18
CA PRO A 318 15.10 -5.69 32.13
C PRO A 318 14.56 -4.36 31.57
N PRO A 319 15.42 -3.37 31.29
CA PRO A 319 14.99 -2.09 30.76
C PRO A 319 14.23 -2.31 29.44
N ILE A 320 13.00 -1.79 29.38
CA ILE A 320 12.14 -1.91 28.21
C ILE A 320 12.82 -1.20 27.04
N LYS A 321 13.04 -1.93 25.93
CA LYS A 321 13.59 -1.36 24.70
C LYS A 321 12.44 -0.80 23.87
N TYR A 322 12.47 0.49 23.60
CA TYR A 322 11.54 1.15 22.69
C TYR A 322 12.00 1.01 21.23
N PRO A 323 11.09 1.07 20.24
CA PRO A 323 9.64 1.27 20.39
C PRO A 323 8.88 -0.02 20.79
N ILE A 324 7.81 0.14 21.57
CA ILE A 324 6.88 -0.94 21.97
C ILE A 324 5.47 -0.65 21.45
N GLU A 325 4.55 -1.57 21.68
CA GLU A 325 3.14 -1.40 21.32
C GLU A 325 2.54 -0.15 21.98
N ASP A 326 1.85 0.69 21.19
CA ASP A 326 1.52 2.07 21.57
C ASP A 326 0.61 2.14 22.81
N LEU A 327 -0.32 1.18 22.97
CA LEU A 327 -1.22 1.10 24.12
C LEU A 327 -0.55 0.50 25.38
N ASP A 328 0.57 -0.21 25.22
CA ASP A 328 1.37 -0.75 26.33
C ASP A 328 2.25 0.31 27.01
N ILE A 329 2.38 1.47 26.38
CA ILE A 329 3.07 2.63 26.95
C ILE A 329 2.19 3.21 28.05
N PRO A 330 2.74 3.44 29.26
CA PRO A 330 2.02 4.10 30.33
C PRO A 330 1.42 5.43 29.86
N PRO A 331 0.14 5.72 30.16
CA PRO A 331 -0.47 7.01 29.89
C PRO A 331 0.44 8.13 30.39
N SER A 332 0.71 9.11 29.53
CA SER A 332 1.52 10.25 29.95
C SER A 332 0.75 11.02 31.00
N HIS A 333 1.36 11.27 32.17
CA HIS A 333 0.77 12.15 33.19
C HIS A 333 0.79 13.63 32.78
N SER A 334 1.33 13.97 31.60
CA SER A 334 1.25 15.31 31.05
C SER A 334 -0.17 15.57 30.54
N ASP A 335 -0.81 16.66 31.00
CA ASP A 335 -2.11 17.20 30.54
C ASP A 335 -2.15 17.62 29.04
N LYS A 336 -1.28 17.05 28.20
CA LYS A 336 -1.22 17.32 26.77
C LYS A 336 -2.34 16.55 26.09
N LEU A 337 -3.50 17.18 26.02
CA LEU A 337 -4.60 16.75 25.17
C LEU A 337 -4.20 16.86 23.70
N ARG A 338 -4.76 15.99 22.86
CA ARG A 338 -4.68 16.16 21.41
C ARG A 338 -5.30 17.52 21.02
N PRO A 339 -4.71 18.28 20.07
CA PRO A 339 -5.32 19.49 19.56
C PRO A 339 -6.74 19.23 19.04
N SER A 340 -7.63 20.22 19.22
CA SER A 340 -9.03 20.09 18.81
C SER A 340 -9.15 20.04 17.28
N MET A 341 -9.83 19.01 16.77
CA MET A 341 -10.12 18.88 15.33
C MET A 341 -11.37 19.64 14.94
N LYS A 342 -11.41 20.14 13.70
CA LYS A 342 -12.60 20.69 13.08
C LYS A 342 -13.34 19.59 12.30
N PHE A 343 -14.65 19.75 12.15
CA PHE A 343 -15.50 18.81 11.42
C PHE A 343 -16.23 19.55 10.31
N LEU A 344 -16.49 18.86 9.19
CA LEU A 344 -17.23 19.46 8.08
C LEU A 344 -18.74 19.59 8.41
N THR A 345 -19.24 18.78 9.35
CA THR A 345 -20.66 18.65 9.70
C THR A 345 -20.99 19.35 11.01
N ASP A 346 -22.17 19.96 11.12
CA ASP A 346 -22.64 20.62 12.35
C ASP A 346 -23.37 19.67 13.34
N ASP A 347 -23.44 18.36 13.04
CA ASP A 347 -24.23 17.41 13.85
C ASP A 347 -23.65 17.17 15.27
N GLN A 348 -24.29 17.82 16.25
CA GLN A 348 -24.59 17.32 17.60
C GLN A 348 -23.44 17.00 18.57
N ARG A 349 -22.32 17.75 18.55
CA ARG A 349 -21.45 17.86 19.74
C ARG A 349 -21.27 19.29 20.27
N SER A 350 -21.90 20.26 19.62
CA SER A 350 -21.71 21.71 19.85
C SER A 350 -22.49 22.29 21.05
N GLU A 351 -23.16 21.50 21.89
CA GLU A 351 -23.70 22.04 23.16
C GLU A 351 -22.61 22.50 24.15
N ARG A 352 -21.31 22.28 23.85
CA ARG A 352 -20.21 22.62 24.78
C ARG A 352 -19.10 23.54 24.25
N LEU A 353 -19.17 24.06 23.03
CA LEU A 353 -18.16 24.98 22.50
C LEU A 353 -18.83 26.21 21.87
N GLU A 354 -19.26 27.13 22.73
CA GLU A 354 -19.49 28.50 22.30
C GLU A 354 -18.14 29.15 21.94
N LYS A 355 -18.11 29.76 20.75
CA LYS A 355 -17.06 30.60 20.14
C LYS A 355 -16.09 29.88 19.18
N SER A 356 -16.59 29.53 18.00
CA SER A 356 -15.80 29.63 16.77
C SER A 356 -16.49 30.59 15.79
N SER A 357 -15.66 31.23 14.97
CA SER A 357 -15.96 32.32 14.06
C SER A 357 -17.10 31.97 13.09
N ARG A 358 -17.97 32.95 12.85
CA ARG A 358 -19.25 32.88 12.12
C ARG A 358 -19.14 32.63 10.61
N GLU A 359 -18.03 32.07 10.13
CA GLU A 359 -17.65 32.03 8.71
C GLU A 359 -17.60 30.61 8.11
N ASP A 360 -17.39 29.56 8.91
CA ASP A 360 -17.49 28.15 8.45
C ASP A 360 -18.96 27.69 8.27
N SER A 361 -19.93 28.44 8.79
CA SER A 361 -21.37 28.10 8.75
C SER A 361 -22.01 28.09 7.35
N LEU A 362 -21.31 28.54 6.29
CA LEU A 362 -21.84 28.50 4.92
C LEU A 362 -21.58 27.17 4.19
N LEU A 363 -20.70 26.30 4.71
CA LEU A 363 -20.39 24.99 4.11
C LEU A 363 -20.86 23.81 4.97
N SER A 364 -21.22 24.03 6.23
CA SER A 364 -21.34 22.96 7.25
C SER A 364 -22.76 22.51 7.61
N GLY A 365 -23.81 23.04 6.97
CA GLY A 365 -25.20 22.74 7.34
C GLY A 365 -25.79 21.43 6.80
N ASP A 366 -25.44 21.02 5.58
CA ASP A 366 -26.23 20.01 4.84
C ASP A 366 -25.51 18.67 4.58
N ILE A 367 -24.21 18.59 4.88
CA ILE A 367 -23.41 17.38 4.64
C ILE A 367 -23.42 16.52 5.91
N LYS A 368 -23.86 15.27 5.79
CA LYS A 368 -23.82 14.26 6.85
C LYS A 368 -22.43 13.66 6.98
N MET A 369 -22.09 13.20 8.18
CA MET A 369 -20.75 12.66 8.49
C MET A 369 -20.40 11.47 7.58
N GLU A 370 -21.39 10.60 7.33
CA GLU A 370 -21.27 9.45 6.42
C GLU A 370 -20.90 9.83 4.97
N SER A 371 -21.20 11.05 4.53
CA SER A 371 -20.94 11.52 3.17
C SER A 371 -19.56 12.15 3.00
N VAL A 372 -18.85 12.46 4.10
CA VAL A 372 -17.51 13.09 4.04
C VAL A 372 -16.49 12.15 3.41
N GLY A 373 -16.50 10.86 3.78
CA GLY A 373 -15.63 9.84 3.18
C GLY A 373 -15.84 9.70 1.67
N PRO A 374 -17.07 9.42 1.19
CA PRO A 374 -17.42 9.43 -0.23
C PRO A 374 -17.02 10.71 -0.98
N LEU A 375 -17.18 11.87 -0.36
CA LEU A 375 -16.83 13.16 -0.96
C LEU A 375 -15.30 13.29 -1.15
N LEU A 376 -14.50 12.87 -0.17
CA LEU A 376 -13.04 12.86 -0.28
C LEU A 376 -12.55 11.83 -1.31
N GLU A 377 -13.17 10.65 -1.34
CA GLU A 377 -12.86 9.58 -2.29
C GLU A 377 -13.14 10.00 -3.73
N THR A 378 -14.30 10.58 -3.99
CA THR A 378 -14.68 11.08 -5.32
C THR A 378 -13.78 12.23 -5.77
N TRP A 379 -13.56 13.23 -4.91
CA TRP A 379 -12.64 14.33 -5.21
C TRP A 379 -11.23 13.84 -5.55
N ASN A 380 -10.69 12.89 -4.75
CA ASN A 380 -9.36 12.33 -4.96
C ASN A 380 -9.31 11.54 -6.28
N THR A 381 -10.30 10.69 -6.54
CA THR A 381 -10.38 9.89 -7.78
C THR A 381 -10.41 10.79 -9.02
N LEU A 382 -11.24 11.83 -9.02
CA LEU A 382 -11.38 12.74 -10.15
C LEU A 382 -10.09 13.54 -10.41
N ASN A 383 -9.38 13.99 -9.38
CA ASN A 383 -8.13 14.74 -9.54
C ASN A 383 -6.95 13.84 -9.90
N VAL A 384 -6.86 12.62 -9.37
CA VAL A 384 -5.80 11.65 -9.74
C VAL A 384 -5.92 11.23 -11.20
N TYR A 385 -7.15 11.00 -11.67
CA TYR A 385 -7.42 10.57 -13.05
C TYR A 385 -7.86 11.71 -13.97
N CYS A 386 -7.59 12.97 -13.61
CA CYS A 386 -8.02 14.14 -14.37
C CYS A 386 -7.49 14.14 -15.82
N GLN A 387 -6.30 13.56 -16.07
CA GLN A 387 -5.74 13.41 -17.41
C GLN A 387 -6.56 12.44 -18.27
N VAL A 388 -6.97 11.29 -17.71
CA VAL A 388 -7.80 10.30 -18.41
C VAL A 388 -9.21 10.85 -18.65
N LEU A 389 -9.74 11.60 -17.68
CA LEU A 389 -11.05 12.23 -17.76
C LEU A 389 -11.05 13.54 -18.57
N GLN A 390 -9.87 14.05 -18.95
CA GLN A 390 -9.69 15.33 -19.62
C GLN A 390 -10.39 16.48 -18.87
N LEU A 391 -10.16 16.51 -17.55
CA LEU A 391 -10.68 17.52 -16.63
C LEU A 391 -9.52 18.42 -16.17
N ASP A 392 -9.78 19.71 -16.00
CA ASP A 392 -8.91 20.57 -15.20
C ASP A 392 -8.95 20.13 -13.73
N SER A 393 -7.83 20.24 -13.02
CA SER A 393 -7.82 19.97 -11.56
C SER A 393 -8.66 21.00 -10.81
N PHE A 394 -9.14 20.67 -9.63
CA PHE A 394 -9.95 21.58 -8.82
C PHE A 394 -9.73 21.37 -7.33
N THR A 395 -9.91 22.45 -6.57
CA THR A 395 -9.74 22.40 -5.11
C THR A 395 -10.87 21.62 -4.45
N PHE A 396 -10.61 21.06 -3.27
CA PHE A 396 -11.64 20.37 -2.50
C PHE A 396 -12.79 21.31 -2.12
N ASP A 397 -12.47 22.56 -1.76
CA ASP A 397 -13.46 23.56 -1.36
C ASP A 397 -14.39 23.98 -2.51
N ASP A 398 -13.84 24.14 -3.72
CA ASP A 398 -14.64 24.47 -4.90
C ASP A 398 -15.53 23.28 -5.34
N PHE A 399 -15.05 22.06 -5.11
CA PHE A 399 -15.84 20.84 -5.34
C PHE A 399 -17.00 20.71 -4.34
N VAL A 400 -16.75 20.93 -3.04
CA VAL A 400 -17.82 20.93 -2.02
C VAL A 400 -18.88 22.00 -2.34
N GLU A 401 -18.45 23.22 -2.69
CA GLU A 401 -19.36 24.29 -3.08
C GLU A 401 -20.13 23.95 -4.37
N ALA A 402 -19.51 23.26 -5.34
CA ALA A 402 -20.20 22.78 -6.54
C ALA A 402 -21.28 21.74 -6.24
N MET A 403 -21.04 20.83 -5.28
CA MET A 403 -22.02 19.81 -4.88
C MET A 403 -23.23 20.43 -4.16
N GLN A 404 -23.02 21.50 -3.40
CA GLN A 404 -24.07 22.26 -2.69
C GLN A 404 -24.81 23.25 -3.61
N PHE A 405 -24.16 23.73 -4.67
CA PHE A 405 -24.75 24.71 -5.57
C PHE A 405 -26.00 24.15 -6.27
N SER A 406 -27.09 24.91 -6.22
CA SER A 406 -28.36 24.58 -6.85
C SER A 406 -28.98 25.85 -7.43
N SER A 407 -29.16 25.89 -8.74
CA SER A 407 -29.81 27.00 -9.45
C SER A 407 -30.43 26.48 -10.75
N HIS A 408 -31.62 26.98 -11.10
CA HIS A 408 -32.28 26.68 -12.38
C HIS A 408 -31.77 27.56 -13.53
N ASP A 409 -31.25 28.75 -13.20
CA ASP A 409 -30.85 29.76 -14.20
C ASP A 409 -29.37 29.66 -14.59
N VAL A 410 -28.53 29.18 -13.67
CA VAL A 410 -27.07 29.12 -13.84
C VAL A 410 -26.58 27.69 -13.69
N THR A 411 -25.85 27.20 -14.69
CA THR A 411 -25.20 25.89 -14.63
C THR A 411 -23.81 26.00 -14.04
N CYS A 412 -23.49 25.14 -13.07
CA CYS A 412 -22.13 25.00 -12.56
C CYS A 412 -21.33 24.10 -13.52
N GLU A 413 -20.35 24.67 -14.22
CA GLU A 413 -19.55 23.93 -15.21
C GLU A 413 -18.76 22.80 -14.56
N LEU A 414 -18.19 23.01 -13.38
CA LEU A 414 -17.47 21.98 -12.62
C LEU A 414 -18.38 20.78 -12.32
N PHE A 415 -19.58 21.05 -11.84
CA PHE A 415 -20.55 20.02 -11.50
C PHE A 415 -20.95 19.20 -12.73
N VAL A 416 -21.33 19.84 -13.83
CA VAL A 416 -21.78 19.16 -15.06
C VAL A 416 -20.64 18.40 -15.73
N GLU A 417 -19.47 19.03 -15.91
CA GLU A 417 -18.35 18.41 -16.62
C GLU A 417 -17.79 17.19 -15.89
N VAL A 418 -17.77 17.20 -14.55
CA VAL A 418 -17.36 16.02 -13.76
C VAL A 418 -18.29 14.83 -14.04
N HIS A 419 -19.61 15.03 -14.02
CA HIS A 419 -20.56 13.95 -14.30
C HIS A 419 -20.45 13.47 -15.75
N CYS A 420 -20.42 14.39 -16.71
CA CYS A 420 -20.31 14.03 -18.14
C CYS A 420 -18.99 13.32 -18.45
N ALA A 421 -17.86 13.76 -17.89
CA ALA A 421 -16.55 13.14 -18.12
C ALA A 421 -16.51 11.70 -17.60
N VAL A 422 -17.03 11.45 -16.40
CA VAL A 422 -17.09 10.09 -15.83
C VAL A 422 -18.01 9.20 -16.66
N LEU A 423 -19.23 9.66 -16.97
CA LEU A 423 -20.20 8.90 -17.76
C LEU A 423 -19.65 8.55 -19.15
N LYS A 424 -19.01 9.51 -19.83
CA LYS A 424 -18.40 9.32 -21.16
C LYS A 424 -17.40 8.17 -21.19
N THR A 425 -16.66 7.93 -20.11
CA THR A 425 -15.66 6.86 -20.03
C THR A 425 -16.27 5.47 -19.78
N LEU A 426 -17.53 5.39 -19.32
CA LEU A 426 -18.21 4.10 -19.07
C LEU A 426 -18.59 3.37 -20.36
N VAL A 427 -18.84 4.09 -21.46
CA VAL A 427 -19.22 3.54 -22.76
C VAL A 427 -18.50 4.30 -23.86
N ASN A 428 -17.88 3.61 -24.82
CA ASN A 428 -17.17 4.25 -25.92
C ASN A 428 -18.10 5.02 -26.87
N ASP A 429 -17.52 5.90 -27.70
CA ASP A 429 -18.28 6.62 -28.72
C ASP A 429 -18.81 5.63 -29.77
N GLU A 430 -19.90 5.97 -30.46
CA GLU A 430 -20.45 5.15 -31.55
C GLU A 430 -19.41 4.85 -32.64
N LYS A 431 -18.44 5.76 -32.82
CA LYS A 431 -17.35 5.64 -33.79
C LYS A 431 -16.16 4.80 -33.31
N ASP A 432 -16.04 4.60 -31.99
CA ASP A 432 -14.91 3.93 -31.36
C ASP A 432 -15.34 2.57 -30.77
N GLN A 433 -14.89 1.48 -31.39
CA GLN A 433 -15.22 0.10 -30.95
C GLN A 433 -16.73 -0.15 -30.85
N ASP A 434 -17.52 0.34 -31.81
CA ASP A 434 -18.98 0.16 -31.94
C ASP A 434 -19.79 0.49 -30.66
N GLY A 435 -19.33 1.46 -29.85
CA GLY A 435 -20.01 1.85 -28.62
C GLY A 435 -20.02 0.76 -27.54
N ALA A 436 -18.94 -0.03 -27.45
CA ALA A 436 -18.77 -1.07 -26.44
C ALA A 436 -18.86 -0.51 -25.00
N VAL A 437 -19.70 -1.15 -24.19
CA VAL A 437 -19.83 -0.88 -22.75
C VAL A 437 -18.58 -1.39 -22.03
N GLN A 438 -17.90 -0.52 -21.28
CA GLN A 438 -16.63 -0.82 -20.61
C GLN A 438 -16.79 -1.37 -19.19
N ILE A 439 -18.03 -1.40 -18.68
CA ILE A 439 -18.39 -1.82 -17.33
C ILE A 439 -19.26 -3.08 -17.33
N LEU A 440 -19.25 -3.81 -16.22
CA LEU A 440 -20.14 -4.95 -16.04
C LEU A 440 -21.51 -4.45 -15.57
N LEU A 441 -22.58 -4.70 -16.32
CA LEU A 441 -23.95 -4.36 -15.91
C LEU A 441 -24.69 -5.64 -15.48
N PRO A 442 -25.58 -5.59 -14.47
CA PRO A 442 -26.47 -6.72 -14.14
C PRO A 442 -27.34 -7.12 -15.34
N ALA A 443 -27.76 -8.38 -15.45
CA ALA A 443 -28.77 -8.80 -16.42
C ALA A 443 -30.16 -8.25 -16.04
N LEU A 444 -30.99 -7.87 -17.01
CA LEU A 444 -32.39 -7.52 -16.72
C LEU A 444 -33.20 -8.80 -16.50
N PRO A 445 -34.24 -8.78 -15.66
CA PRO A 445 -35.12 -9.93 -15.44
C PRO A 445 -35.85 -10.44 -16.70
N ASP A 446 -36.00 -9.62 -17.74
CA ASP A 446 -36.87 -9.90 -18.91
C ASP A 446 -36.11 -10.26 -20.21
N GLU A 447 -34.77 -10.22 -20.22
CA GLU A 447 -33.97 -10.51 -21.44
C GLU A 447 -33.91 -12.02 -21.80
N ASP A 448 -34.40 -12.93 -20.93
CA ASP A 448 -34.40 -14.39 -21.18
C ASP A 448 -35.79 -14.95 -21.60
N SER A 449 -36.84 -14.13 -21.71
CA SER A 449 -38.20 -14.61 -22.02
C SER A 449 -38.69 -14.36 -23.45
N GLU A 450 -38.01 -13.54 -24.25
CA GLU A 450 -38.51 -13.13 -25.57
C GLU A 450 -37.76 -13.77 -26.77
N ASP A 451 -36.63 -14.47 -26.54
CA ASP A 451 -35.80 -15.03 -27.62
C ASP A 451 -35.95 -16.55 -27.85
N GLU A 452 -36.86 -17.25 -27.13
CA GLU A 452 -37.10 -18.71 -27.31
C GLU A 452 -38.45 -19.06 -27.99
N GLU A 453 -39.30 -18.09 -28.39
CA GLU A 453 -40.64 -18.40 -28.94
C GLU A 453 -40.81 -18.25 -30.48
N ASP A 454 -39.78 -17.84 -31.23
CA ASP A 454 -39.93 -17.49 -32.66
C ASP A 454 -39.25 -18.43 -33.70
N GLU A 455 -38.91 -19.69 -33.37
CA GLU A 455 -38.28 -20.61 -34.33
C GLU A 455 -38.92 -22.01 -34.52
N GLU A 456 -40.17 -22.26 -34.11
CA GLU A 456 -40.81 -23.57 -34.41
C GLU A 456 -42.29 -23.47 -34.84
N GLU A 457 -42.56 -23.04 -36.07
CA GLU A 457 -43.74 -23.50 -36.84
C GLU A 457 -43.38 -23.67 -38.33
N GLU A 458 -43.22 -24.92 -38.79
CA GLU A 458 -43.72 -25.37 -40.10
C GLU A 458 -43.88 -26.92 -40.08
N GLU A 459 -45.05 -27.34 -40.54
CA GLU A 459 -45.75 -28.61 -40.30
C GLU A 459 -45.17 -29.83 -41.06
N GLU A 460 -45.39 -31.04 -40.53
CA GLU A 460 -46.11 -32.11 -41.26
C GLU A 460 -46.50 -33.27 -40.31
N GLU A 461 -47.80 -33.37 -40.02
CA GLU A 461 -48.45 -34.51 -39.37
C GLU A 461 -48.50 -35.73 -40.29
N THR A 462 -48.20 -36.92 -39.75
CA THR A 462 -48.74 -38.19 -40.26
C THR A 462 -49.23 -39.02 -39.08
N GLU A 463 -50.56 -39.14 -38.96
CA GLU A 463 -51.26 -40.01 -38.02
C GLU A 463 -51.20 -41.49 -38.44
N GLU A 464 -51.02 -42.40 -37.49
CA GLU A 464 -51.72 -43.70 -37.41
C GLU A 464 -51.49 -44.37 -36.03
N PRO A 465 -52.34 -45.33 -35.58
CA PRO A 465 -53.24 -45.09 -34.46
C PRO A 465 -53.01 -45.98 -33.22
N ASP A 466 -53.68 -45.60 -32.14
CA ASP A 466 -54.05 -46.33 -30.92
C ASP A 466 -53.28 -47.62 -30.55
N ARG A 467 -52.51 -47.52 -29.45
CA ARG A 467 -52.19 -48.68 -28.60
C ARG A 467 -52.50 -48.37 -27.13
N GLU A 468 -53.44 -49.15 -26.61
CA GLU A 468 -53.89 -49.22 -25.22
C GLU A 468 -52.76 -49.34 -24.18
N PRO A 469 -53.03 -48.92 -22.92
CA PRO A 469 -52.03 -48.72 -21.88
C PRO A 469 -51.47 -50.05 -21.35
N THR A 470 -50.14 -50.16 -21.30
CA THR A 470 -49.47 -51.23 -20.56
C THR A 470 -49.29 -50.84 -19.07
N PRO A 471 -49.42 -51.80 -18.14
CA PRO A 471 -49.69 -51.55 -16.72
C PRO A 471 -48.53 -50.87 -15.98
N PRO A 472 -48.81 -50.21 -14.84
CA PRO A 472 -47.85 -49.37 -14.15
C PRO A 472 -46.70 -50.21 -13.62
N ARG A 473 -45.51 -50.01 -14.19
CA ARG A 473 -44.28 -50.52 -13.59
C ARG A 473 -44.09 -49.79 -12.26
N ARG A 474 -44.14 -50.54 -11.16
CA ARG A 474 -43.94 -50.08 -9.77
C ARG A 474 -42.84 -49.01 -9.71
N THR A 475 -43.27 -47.76 -9.63
CA THR A 475 -42.40 -46.61 -9.39
C THR A 475 -42.02 -46.64 -7.92
N THR A 476 -40.72 -46.61 -7.66
CA THR A 476 -40.19 -46.63 -6.29
C THR A 476 -40.52 -45.31 -5.59
N ARG A 477 -40.76 -45.37 -4.28
CA ARG A 477 -41.05 -44.24 -3.36
C ARG A 477 -40.12 -43.03 -3.51
N SER A 478 -38.93 -43.21 -4.11
CA SER A 478 -37.98 -42.13 -4.43
C SER A 478 -38.38 -41.25 -5.63
N SER A 479 -39.19 -41.76 -6.56
CA SER A 479 -39.69 -41.00 -7.71
C SER A 479 -40.84 -40.06 -7.30
N TYR A 480 -41.74 -40.53 -6.44
CA TYR A 480 -42.74 -39.70 -5.80
C TYR A 480 -42.11 -38.63 -4.91
N ALA A 481 -41.08 -38.96 -4.11
CA ALA A 481 -40.40 -37.96 -3.30
C ALA A 481 -39.64 -36.90 -4.14
N LYS A 482 -39.15 -37.27 -5.32
CA LYS A 482 -38.55 -36.30 -6.26
C LYS A 482 -39.61 -35.42 -6.91
N ALA A 483 -40.68 -36.03 -7.44
CA ALA A 483 -41.78 -35.29 -8.04
C ALA A 483 -42.47 -34.39 -7.01
N GLU A 484 -42.65 -34.84 -5.77
CA GLU A 484 -43.22 -34.06 -4.68
C GLU A 484 -42.28 -32.95 -4.22
N ALA A 485 -40.95 -33.17 -4.20
CA ALA A 485 -39.97 -32.10 -3.95
C ALA A 485 -39.92 -31.06 -5.07
N GLU A 486 -40.06 -31.49 -6.33
CA GLU A 486 -40.09 -30.61 -7.49
C GLU A 486 -41.40 -29.81 -7.54
N ASN A 487 -42.53 -30.44 -7.20
CA ASN A 487 -43.84 -29.80 -7.07
C ASN A 487 -43.90 -28.87 -5.84
N LEU A 488 -43.25 -29.22 -4.72
CA LEU A 488 -43.07 -28.33 -3.57
C LEU A 488 -42.17 -27.15 -3.92
N LYS A 489 -41.15 -27.35 -4.75
CA LYS A 489 -40.27 -26.27 -5.22
C LYS A 489 -41.02 -25.34 -6.17
N GLN A 490 -41.81 -25.87 -7.10
CA GLN A 490 -42.71 -25.08 -7.96
C GLN A 490 -43.84 -24.41 -7.18
N GLN A 491 -44.37 -25.05 -6.13
CA GLN A 491 -45.34 -24.44 -5.21
C GLN A 491 -44.74 -23.36 -4.32
N LEU A 492 -43.47 -23.50 -3.92
CA LEU A 492 -42.72 -22.47 -3.21
C LEU A 492 -42.37 -21.31 -4.15
N GLU A 493 -41.98 -21.58 -5.40
CA GLU A 493 -41.71 -20.56 -6.42
C GLU A 493 -43.01 -19.82 -6.82
N SER A 494 -44.14 -20.52 -6.93
CA SER A 494 -45.45 -19.89 -7.20
C SER A 494 -46.08 -19.22 -5.97
N ARG A 495 -45.82 -19.69 -4.74
CA ARG A 495 -46.14 -18.95 -3.51
C ARG A 495 -45.25 -17.73 -3.32
N SER A 496 -44.00 -17.78 -3.78
CA SER A 496 -43.09 -16.64 -3.81
C SER A 496 -43.53 -15.59 -4.83
N ARG A 497 -44.13 -16.02 -5.96
CA ARG A 497 -44.70 -15.14 -6.99
C ARG A 497 -46.12 -14.60 -6.69
N SER A 498 -46.82 -15.12 -5.69
CA SER A 498 -48.18 -14.66 -5.33
C SER A 498 -48.25 -13.85 -4.02
N GLY A 499 -47.09 -13.49 -3.44
CA GLY A 499 -46.98 -12.79 -2.15
C GLY A 499 -46.53 -11.32 -2.19
N THR A 500 -46.06 -10.80 -3.32
CA THR A 500 -45.72 -9.38 -3.47
C THR A 500 -46.03 -8.94 -4.90
N ALA A 501 -47.11 -8.22 -5.13
CA ALA A 501 -47.10 -7.27 -6.24
C ALA A 501 -45.90 -6.36 -5.97
N GLU A 502 -44.92 -6.31 -6.87
CA GLU A 502 -43.75 -5.43 -6.74
C GLU A 502 -44.26 -4.02 -6.45
N VAL A 503 -43.99 -3.52 -5.23
CA VAL A 503 -44.33 -2.14 -4.90
C VAL A 503 -43.39 -1.29 -5.75
N GLN A 504 -43.91 -0.75 -6.85
CA GLN A 504 -43.15 0.12 -7.73
C GLN A 504 -42.70 1.35 -6.93
N ILE A 505 -41.41 1.41 -6.60
CA ILE A 505 -40.82 2.45 -5.74
C ILE A 505 -40.64 3.75 -6.53
N HIS A 506 -40.32 3.64 -7.82
CA HIS A 506 -39.99 4.76 -8.72
C HIS A 506 -40.40 4.46 -10.17
N ARG A 507 -40.49 5.49 -11.02
CA ARG A 507 -40.87 5.39 -12.45
C ARG A 507 -39.67 5.42 -13.41
N ALA A 508 -38.46 5.09 -12.93
CA ALA A 508 -37.22 5.22 -13.71
C ALA A 508 -37.25 4.48 -15.05
N ALA A 509 -37.78 3.25 -15.10
CA ALA A 509 -37.92 2.47 -16.34
C ALA A 509 -38.79 3.19 -17.39
N GLU A 510 -39.88 3.83 -16.96
CA GLU A 510 -40.83 4.54 -17.83
C GLU A 510 -40.27 5.86 -18.40
N MET A 511 -39.14 6.35 -17.88
CA MET A 511 -38.47 7.55 -18.43
C MET A 511 -37.77 7.27 -19.76
N PHE A 512 -37.64 5.99 -20.12
CA PHE A 512 -37.04 5.54 -21.37
C PHE A 512 -38.14 4.99 -22.28
N GLY A 513 -38.32 5.61 -23.45
CA GLY A 513 -39.08 5.02 -24.55
C GLY A 513 -38.18 4.12 -25.40
N GLU A 514 -38.33 4.19 -26.72
CA GLU A 514 -37.48 3.44 -27.67
C GLU A 514 -35.99 3.88 -27.65
N TYR A 515 -35.69 5.06 -27.09
CA TYR A 515 -34.34 5.60 -27.03
C TYR A 515 -33.72 5.45 -25.64
N GLY A 516 -32.99 4.35 -25.46
CA GLY A 516 -32.36 3.97 -24.19
C GLY A 516 -31.18 4.85 -23.78
N TRP A 517 -30.84 4.78 -22.49
CA TRP A 517 -29.74 5.57 -21.91
C TRP A 517 -28.35 5.19 -22.46
N ILE A 518 -28.14 3.92 -22.85
CA ILE A 518 -26.87 3.47 -23.46
C ILE A 518 -26.67 4.14 -24.82
N ASP A 519 -27.73 4.25 -25.63
CA ASP A 519 -27.63 4.88 -26.95
C ASP A 519 -27.51 6.41 -26.86
N ARG A 520 -28.05 7.03 -25.82
CA ARG A 520 -27.74 8.43 -25.45
C ARG A 520 -26.28 8.61 -25.10
N LEU A 521 -25.75 7.70 -24.30
CA LEU A 521 -24.36 7.74 -23.90
C LEU A 521 -23.42 7.51 -25.10
N ARG A 522 -23.74 6.57 -26.02
CA ARG A 522 -22.98 6.34 -27.27
C ARG A 522 -22.95 7.57 -28.17
N LYS A 523 -24.09 8.26 -28.33
CA LYS A 523 -24.20 9.47 -29.18
C LYS A 523 -23.70 10.75 -28.52
N ARG A 524 -23.31 10.70 -27.23
CA ARG A 524 -22.88 11.84 -26.41
C ARG A 524 -23.96 12.93 -26.30
N ASP A 525 -25.21 12.52 -26.19
CA ASP A 525 -26.36 13.42 -26.04
C ASP A 525 -26.57 13.81 -24.57
N PHE A 526 -25.76 14.77 -24.10
CA PHE A 526 -25.77 15.22 -22.71
C PHE A 526 -26.50 16.54 -22.47
N GLN A 527 -26.89 17.25 -23.53
CA GLN A 527 -27.49 18.58 -23.38
C GLN A 527 -28.93 18.50 -22.85
N LYS A 528 -29.38 19.58 -22.17
CA LYS A 528 -30.76 19.80 -21.72
C LYS A 528 -31.35 18.63 -20.92
N GLY A 529 -30.69 18.17 -19.85
CA GLY A 529 -31.21 17.04 -19.06
C GLY A 529 -30.74 15.66 -19.54
N GLY A 530 -29.91 15.59 -20.59
CA GLY A 530 -29.52 14.32 -21.23
C GLY A 530 -28.62 13.47 -20.33
N TRP A 531 -27.64 14.07 -19.66
CA TRP A 531 -26.75 13.32 -18.76
C TRP A 531 -27.45 12.93 -17.46
N GLU A 532 -28.39 13.73 -16.97
CA GLU A 532 -29.24 13.43 -15.81
C GLU A 532 -30.13 12.21 -16.11
N LEU A 533 -30.70 12.14 -17.33
CA LEU A 533 -31.46 10.99 -17.76
C LEU A 533 -30.58 9.74 -17.93
N VAL A 534 -29.34 9.89 -18.40
CA VAL A 534 -28.35 8.79 -18.40
C VAL A 534 -28.03 8.31 -16.99
N MET A 535 -27.89 9.22 -16.01
CA MET A 535 -27.71 8.85 -14.59
C MET A 535 -28.88 8.03 -14.07
N VAL A 536 -30.13 8.43 -14.35
CA VAL A 536 -31.32 7.66 -13.95
C VAL A 536 -31.29 6.24 -14.53
N GLY A 537 -30.97 6.11 -15.82
CA GLY A 537 -30.94 4.80 -16.50
C GLY A 537 -29.84 3.89 -15.96
N LEU A 538 -28.67 4.46 -15.68
CA LEU A 538 -27.56 3.73 -15.08
C LEU A 538 -27.90 3.29 -13.65
N LEU A 539 -28.41 4.19 -12.80
CA LEU A 539 -28.81 3.86 -11.42
C LEU A 539 -29.91 2.80 -11.39
N HIS A 540 -30.87 2.86 -12.32
CA HIS A 540 -31.89 1.85 -12.45
C HIS A 540 -31.31 0.48 -12.84
N ARG A 541 -30.37 0.41 -13.79
CA ARG A 541 -29.70 -0.87 -14.12
C ARG A 541 -28.85 -1.38 -12.95
N LEU A 542 -28.30 -0.50 -12.12
CA LEU A 542 -27.50 -0.86 -10.94
C LEU A 542 -28.35 -1.28 -9.73
N SER A 543 -29.62 -0.87 -9.63
CA SER A 543 -30.49 -1.26 -8.51
C SER A 543 -30.77 -2.77 -8.49
N TYR A 544 -30.64 -3.45 -9.63
CA TYR A 544 -30.67 -4.92 -9.70
C TYR A 544 -29.46 -5.61 -9.02
N ARG A 545 -28.43 -4.86 -8.57
CA ARG A 545 -27.36 -5.41 -7.70
C ARG A 545 -27.81 -5.33 -6.25
N ALA A 546 -27.91 -6.47 -5.56
CA ALA A 546 -28.32 -6.57 -4.16
C ALA A 546 -27.58 -5.62 -3.19
N ARG A 547 -26.31 -5.28 -3.45
CA ARG A 547 -25.52 -4.36 -2.61
C ARG A 547 -25.84 -2.87 -2.82
N LEU A 548 -26.21 -2.49 -4.05
CA LEU A 548 -26.45 -1.09 -4.44
C LEU A 548 -27.95 -0.75 -4.50
N GLN A 549 -28.82 -1.76 -4.41
CA GLN A 549 -30.27 -1.62 -4.50
C GLN A 549 -30.80 -0.50 -3.59
N LYS A 550 -30.51 -0.56 -2.29
CA LYS A 550 -31.00 0.42 -1.31
C LYS A 550 -30.59 1.86 -1.65
N ASP A 551 -29.33 2.08 -1.98
CA ASP A 551 -28.81 3.41 -2.29
C ASP A 551 -29.32 3.92 -3.64
N CYS A 552 -29.41 3.06 -4.66
CA CYS A 552 -29.97 3.43 -5.96
C CYS A 552 -31.46 3.76 -5.86
N ASP A 553 -32.24 2.95 -5.14
CA ASP A 553 -33.68 3.16 -4.95
C ASP A 553 -33.96 4.45 -4.17
N GLU A 554 -33.15 4.79 -3.17
CA GLU A 554 -33.22 6.06 -2.43
C GLU A 554 -33.05 7.26 -3.37
N ILE A 555 -32.04 7.22 -4.25
CA ILE A 555 -31.79 8.29 -5.23
C ILE A 555 -32.91 8.34 -6.30
N LEU A 556 -33.31 7.18 -6.84
CA LEU A 556 -34.31 7.06 -7.91
C LEU A 556 -35.72 7.46 -7.45
N THR A 557 -36.05 7.27 -6.16
CA THR A 557 -37.32 7.75 -5.58
C THR A 557 -37.46 9.27 -5.73
N HIS A 558 -36.35 10.01 -5.64
CA HIS A 558 -36.34 11.45 -5.82
C HIS A 558 -36.24 11.85 -7.30
N LEU A 559 -35.40 11.17 -8.09
CA LEU A 559 -35.18 11.52 -9.50
C LEU A 559 -36.35 11.14 -10.42
N ALA A 560 -37.06 10.05 -10.13
CA ALA A 560 -38.17 9.53 -10.91
C ALA A 560 -39.39 9.23 -10.02
N PRO A 561 -39.98 10.27 -9.39
CA PRO A 561 -41.02 10.07 -8.40
C PRO A 561 -42.34 9.63 -9.04
N LEU A 562 -43.14 8.85 -8.30
CA LEU A 562 -44.42 8.31 -8.79
C LEU A 562 -45.46 9.39 -9.15
N ASN A 563 -45.32 10.59 -8.59
CA ASN A 563 -46.30 11.69 -8.69
C ASN A 563 -46.04 12.68 -9.84
N ARG A 564 -44.96 12.51 -10.62
CA ARG A 564 -44.65 13.37 -11.79
C ARG A 564 -44.59 12.55 -13.07
N GLU A 565 -44.63 13.26 -14.21
CA GLU A 565 -44.47 12.66 -15.53
C GLU A 565 -43.01 12.24 -15.77
N PRO A 566 -42.76 11.02 -16.31
CA PRO A 566 -41.42 10.46 -16.50
C PRO A 566 -40.78 11.07 -17.75
N THR A 567 -40.35 12.33 -17.66
CA THR A 567 -39.76 13.09 -18.77
C THR A 567 -38.32 13.52 -18.47
N GLN A 568 -37.57 13.88 -19.52
CA GLN A 568 -36.21 14.41 -19.43
C GLN A 568 -36.16 15.71 -18.61
N ASP A 569 -37.15 16.59 -18.77
CA ASP A 569 -37.24 17.84 -18.01
C ASP A 569 -37.47 17.57 -16.51
N THR A 570 -38.27 16.54 -16.17
CA THR A 570 -38.43 16.09 -14.77
C THR A 570 -37.11 15.63 -14.17
N ALA A 571 -36.30 14.85 -14.92
CA ALA A 571 -34.98 14.43 -14.43
C ALA A 571 -34.07 15.63 -14.14
N GLN A 572 -34.06 16.62 -15.04
CA GLN A 572 -33.25 17.83 -14.90
C GLN A 572 -33.67 18.66 -13.67
N GLU A 573 -34.98 18.91 -13.50
CA GLU A 573 -35.49 19.66 -12.35
C GLU A 573 -35.20 18.94 -11.03
N GLN A 574 -35.44 17.62 -10.98
CA GLN A 574 -35.27 16.84 -9.76
C GLN A 574 -33.82 16.72 -9.32
N TYR A 575 -32.88 16.63 -10.27
CA TYR A 575 -31.46 16.57 -9.96
C TYR A 575 -30.95 17.88 -9.32
N VAL A 576 -31.46 19.03 -9.77
CA VAL A 576 -31.14 20.35 -9.18
C VAL A 576 -31.68 20.50 -7.76
N THR A 577 -32.73 19.78 -7.39
CA THR A 577 -33.27 19.78 -6.01
C THR A 577 -32.79 18.61 -5.16
N LEU A 578 -31.98 17.69 -5.72
CA LEU A 578 -31.50 16.50 -5.03
C LEU A 578 -30.61 16.89 -3.85
N ASP A 579 -30.81 16.23 -2.70
CA ASP A 579 -30.00 16.41 -1.50
C ASP A 579 -28.50 16.20 -1.77
N VAL A 580 -27.66 17.00 -1.13
CA VAL A 580 -26.20 17.00 -1.36
C VAL A 580 -25.60 15.62 -1.06
N ASN A 581 -26.08 14.94 -0.02
CA ASN A 581 -25.58 13.61 0.34
C ASN A 581 -25.95 12.58 -0.73
N LEU A 582 -27.15 12.67 -1.30
CA LEU A 582 -27.57 11.80 -2.41
C LEU A 582 -26.81 12.11 -3.70
N ARG A 583 -26.47 13.38 -3.99
CA ARG A 583 -25.58 13.74 -5.11
C ARG A 583 -24.19 13.13 -4.93
N VAL A 584 -23.63 13.21 -3.73
CA VAL A 584 -22.32 12.61 -3.41
C VAL A 584 -22.36 11.09 -3.59
N LYS A 585 -23.40 10.41 -3.08
CA LYS A 585 -23.59 8.97 -3.30
C LYS A 585 -23.70 8.63 -4.80
N ALA A 586 -24.51 9.38 -5.56
CA ALA A 586 -24.67 9.14 -6.99
C ALA A 586 -23.34 9.26 -7.76
N LEU A 587 -22.55 10.30 -7.44
CA LEU A 587 -21.23 10.51 -8.02
C LEU A 587 -20.22 9.43 -7.59
N GLN A 588 -20.26 8.99 -6.32
CA GLN A 588 -19.42 7.90 -5.83
C GLN A 588 -19.68 6.59 -6.58
N ILE A 589 -20.94 6.23 -6.81
CA ILE A 589 -21.32 5.01 -7.53
C ILE A 589 -20.68 4.99 -8.93
N ILE A 590 -20.77 6.09 -9.69
CA ILE A 590 -20.20 6.16 -11.03
C ILE A 590 -18.67 6.23 -11.03
N CYS A 591 -18.05 6.85 -10.02
CA CYS A 591 -16.60 6.82 -9.82
C CYS A 591 -16.09 5.41 -9.51
N MET A 592 -16.83 4.60 -8.76
CA MET A 592 -16.47 3.20 -8.50
C MET A 592 -16.53 2.35 -9.78
N LEU A 593 -17.50 2.61 -10.66
CA LEU A 593 -17.58 1.96 -11.97
C LEU A 593 -16.46 2.41 -12.91
N LEU A 594 -16.05 3.69 -12.85
CA LEU A 594 -14.95 4.22 -13.64
C LEU A 594 -13.65 3.42 -13.44
N LEU A 595 -13.37 3.00 -12.20
CA LEU A 595 -12.17 2.22 -11.87
C LEU A 595 -12.16 0.82 -12.50
N GLU A 596 -13.31 0.28 -12.91
CA GLU A 596 -13.40 -1.01 -13.61
C GLU A 596 -13.04 -0.91 -15.10
N THR A 597 -13.04 0.30 -15.67
CA THR A 597 -12.87 0.54 -17.11
C THR A 597 -11.46 0.21 -17.60
N LYS A 598 -11.36 -0.14 -18.89
CA LYS A 598 -10.06 -0.39 -19.54
C LYS A 598 -9.21 0.87 -19.64
N ALA A 599 -9.82 2.05 -19.76
CA ALA A 599 -9.11 3.32 -19.85
C ALA A 599 -8.26 3.57 -18.59
N ILE A 600 -8.85 3.41 -17.40
CA ILE A 600 -8.13 3.54 -16.13
C ILE A 600 -7.08 2.44 -15.98
N LYS A 601 -7.40 1.19 -16.32
CA LYS A 601 -6.44 0.07 -16.24
C LYS A 601 -5.19 0.31 -17.11
N ASN A 602 -5.37 0.78 -18.34
CA ASN A 602 -4.26 1.11 -19.24
C ASN A 602 -3.43 2.27 -18.69
N TYR A 603 -4.07 3.30 -18.14
CA TYR A 603 -3.37 4.42 -17.51
C TYR A 603 -2.54 3.97 -16.29
N LEU A 604 -3.08 3.09 -15.44
CA LEU A 604 -2.34 2.50 -14.32
C LEU A 604 -1.10 1.71 -14.80
N GLU A 605 -1.21 0.98 -15.91
CA GLU A 605 -0.09 0.29 -16.53
C GLU A 605 0.96 1.26 -17.07
N GLU A 606 0.54 2.33 -17.75
CA GLU A 606 1.42 3.41 -18.23
C GLU A 606 2.18 4.10 -17.09
N CYS A 607 1.48 4.48 -16.02
CA CYS A 607 2.11 5.04 -14.82
C CYS A 607 3.10 4.07 -14.17
N SER A 608 2.79 2.76 -14.14
CA SER A 608 3.72 1.74 -13.63
C SER A 608 4.99 1.62 -14.49
N ILE A 609 4.87 1.81 -15.81
CA ILE A 609 6.02 1.85 -16.73
C ILE A 609 6.85 3.10 -16.47
N GLN A 610 6.23 4.28 -16.42
CA GLN A 610 6.90 5.55 -16.10
C GLN A 610 7.64 5.50 -14.76
N MET A 611 7.03 4.91 -13.73
CA MET A 611 7.66 4.73 -12.41
C MET A 611 8.94 3.89 -12.50
N THR A 612 8.98 2.91 -13.41
CA THR A 612 10.18 2.09 -13.64
C THR A 612 11.28 2.89 -14.35
N GLU A 613 10.90 3.77 -15.29
CA GLU A 613 11.82 4.68 -15.98
C GLU A 613 12.40 5.72 -15.02
N PHE A 614 11.56 6.41 -14.24
CA PHE A 614 12.02 7.37 -13.22
C PHE A 614 12.92 6.74 -12.17
N ARG A 615 12.63 5.50 -11.73
CA ARG A 615 13.54 4.75 -10.82
C ARG A 615 14.90 4.52 -11.45
N LYS A 616 14.96 4.20 -12.75
CA LYS A 616 16.20 3.98 -13.47
C LYS A 616 17.00 5.28 -13.58
N GLU A 617 16.36 6.37 -13.99
CA GLU A 617 16.98 7.70 -14.07
C GLU A 617 17.48 8.18 -12.69
N LYS A 618 16.68 7.99 -11.64
CA LYS A 618 17.07 8.31 -10.26
C LYS A 618 18.33 7.55 -9.86
N ILE A 619 18.40 6.24 -10.15
CA ILE A 619 19.59 5.43 -9.86
C ILE A 619 20.81 5.94 -10.63
N ASP A 620 20.66 6.36 -11.89
CA ASP A 620 21.75 6.88 -12.69
C ASP A 620 22.26 8.23 -12.15
N TYR A 621 21.38 9.14 -11.72
CA TYR A 621 21.78 10.36 -11.02
C TYR A 621 22.39 10.11 -9.65
N GLN A 622 21.91 9.12 -8.89
CA GLN A 622 22.53 8.71 -7.62
C GLN A 622 23.94 8.15 -7.84
N ARG A 623 24.16 7.38 -8.90
CA ARG A 623 25.50 6.90 -9.30
C ARG A 623 26.40 8.06 -9.72
N ALA A 624 25.90 9.00 -10.51
CA ALA A 624 26.64 10.20 -10.91
C ALA A 624 27.02 11.07 -9.70
N ARG A 625 26.08 11.30 -8.76
CA ARG A 625 26.34 11.98 -7.49
C ARG A 625 27.43 11.28 -6.68
N LYS A 626 27.39 9.96 -6.57
CA LYS A 626 28.42 9.18 -5.86
C LYS A 626 29.79 9.29 -6.53
N ALA A 627 29.85 9.27 -7.86
CA ALA A 627 31.10 9.46 -8.60
C ALA A 627 31.70 10.86 -8.37
N CYS A 628 30.87 11.92 -8.38
CA CYS A 628 31.31 13.27 -8.05
C CYS A 628 31.79 13.38 -6.59
N LEU A 629 31.14 12.70 -5.63
CA LEU A 629 31.61 12.66 -4.24
C LEU A 629 32.97 11.98 -4.09
N GLU A 630 33.21 10.89 -4.82
CA GLU A 630 34.51 10.21 -4.87
C GLU A 630 35.59 11.09 -5.50
N GLU A 631 35.25 11.82 -6.58
CA GLU A 631 36.14 12.81 -7.21
C GLU A 631 36.48 13.96 -6.25
N ILE A 632 35.51 14.47 -5.49
CA ILE A 632 35.74 15.48 -4.46
C ILE A 632 36.71 14.97 -3.38
N ARG A 633 36.58 13.70 -2.94
CA ARG A 633 37.53 13.10 -1.99
C ARG A 633 38.95 13.08 -2.57
N ARG A 634 39.10 12.70 -3.84
CA ARG A 634 40.40 12.71 -4.53
C ARG A 634 40.98 14.13 -4.64
N LEU A 635 40.16 15.10 -5.03
CA LEU A 635 40.55 16.51 -5.12
C LEU A 635 40.89 17.12 -3.74
N HIS A 636 40.24 16.67 -2.67
CA HIS A 636 40.60 17.07 -1.30
C HIS A 636 41.96 16.52 -0.88
N GLU A 637 42.30 15.30 -1.28
CA GLU A 637 43.62 14.71 -1.07
C GLU A 637 44.70 15.44 -1.88
N GLU A 638 44.43 15.75 -3.16
CA GLU A 638 45.29 16.60 -4.00
C GLU A 638 45.46 18.01 -3.40
N ARG A 639 44.38 18.60 -2.85
CA ARG A 639 44.42 19.88 -2.14
C ARG A 639 45.34 19.82 -0.92
N LYS A 640 45.26 18.75 -0.14
CA LYS A 640 46.09 18.54 1.07
C LYS A 640 47.57 18.42 0.71
N GLN A 641 47.89 17.73 -0.40
CA GLN A 641 49.26 17.59 -0.90
C GLN A 641 49.84 18.89 -1.46
N LEU A 642 49.01 19.76 -2.04
CA LEU A 642 49.41 21.05 -2.64
C LEU A 642 49.32 22.23 -1.68
N GLN A 643 48.97 22.00 -0.41
CA GLN A 643 48.85 23.04 0.60
C GLN A 643 50.26 23.55 0.97
N PRO A 644 50.53 24.88 0.92
CA PRO A 644 51.81 25.41 1.36
C PRO A 644 51.97 25.18 2.87
N GLU A 645 53.09 24.59 3.30
CA GLU A 645 53.42 24.53 4.73
C GLU A 645 53.60 25.95 5.27
N LEU A 646 52.68 26.39 6.14
CA LEU A 646 53.01 27.47 7.06
C LEU A 646 53.90 26.91 8.18
N PRO A 647 54.89 27.68 8.66
CA PRO A 647 55.72 27.24 9.77
C PRO A 647 54.87 27.11 11.04
N PRO A 648 55.25 26.21 11.97
CA PRO A 648 54.44 25.87 13.13
C PRO A 648 54.38 27.07 14.08
N SER A 649 53.17 27.58 14.32
CA SER A 649 52.86 28.36 15.52
C SER A 649 52.04 27.48 16.46
N PRO A 650 52.22 27.62 17.79
CA PRO A 650 51.88 26.59 18.75
C PRO A 650 50.37 26.34 18.83
N VAL A 651 50.04 25.06 18.92
CA VAL A 651 48.72 24.45 19.00
C VAL A 651 48.00 24.89 20.29
N PRO A 652 46.77 25.44 20.24
CA PRO A 652 45.81 25.28 21.32
C PRO A 652 45.22 23.87 21.22
N GLU A 653 45.32 23.11 22.31
CA GLU A 653 44.70 21.79 22.50
C GLU A 653 43.26 21.77 21.97
N LEU A 654 43.02 20.91 20.98
CA LEU A 654 41.69 20.49 20.57
C LEU A 654 41.73 18.97 20.53
N GLU A 655 40.80 18.40 21.28
CA GLU A 655 40.71 17.01 21.71
C GLU A 655 40.84 16.00 20.57
N GLU A 656 41.52 14.91 20.91
CA GLU A 656 41.75 13.72 20.10
C GLU A 656 40.42 13.04 19.72
N LEU A 657 40.04 13.11 18.44
CA LEU A 657 39.10 12.15 17.87
C LEU A 657 39.87 10.90 17.43
N ALA A 658 39.83 9.90 18.31
CA ALA A 658 40.32 8.55 18.06
C ALA A 658 39.52 7.84 16.94
N ASP A 659 40.26 7.01 16.20
CA ASP A 659 39.83 6.09 15.15
C ASP A 659 38.50 5.34 15.43
N VAL A 660 37.55 5.45 14.50
CA VAL A 660 36.58 4.37 14.22
C VAL A 660 36.59 4.02 12.73
N LYS A 661 37.00 2.78 12.49
CA LYS A 661 37.02 2.07 11.20
C LYS A 661 35.60 1.67 10.80
N MET A 662 35.35 1.81 9.51
CA MET A 662 34.12 1.50 8.75
C MET A 662 33.49 0.12 9.04
N THR A 663 32.18 0.12 9.34
CA THR A 663 31.24 -0.94 8.94
C THR A 663 29.85 -0.35 8.65
N GLY A 664 29.30 -0.65 7.47
CA GLY A 664 27.85 -0.85 7.26
C GLY A 664 27.01 0.39 6.95
N PHE A 665 26.50 0.42 5.73
CA PHE A 665 25.56 1.38 5.15
C PHE A 665 24.11 0.96 5.49
N ASP A 666 23.34 1.82 6.17
CA ASP A 666 21.94 2.21 5.86
C ASP A 666 21.30 3.03 7.01
N GLU A 667 20.43 3.95 6.59
CA GLU A 667 19.44 4.80 7.31
C GLU A 667 19.85 6.15 7.92
N ASP A 668 19.30 7.20 7.27
CA ASP A 668 19.31 8.60 7.63
C ASP A 668 18.68 8.85 9.01
N SER A 669 19.44 9.53 9.86
CA SER A 669 18.98 10.07 11.15
C SER A 669 19.68 11.40 11.38
N GLU A 670 19.05 12.50 10.96
CA GLU A 670 19.43 13.84 11.40
C GLU A 670 19.11 13.99 12.89
N GLY A 671 20.15 13.93 13.72
CA GLY A 671 20.08 14.28 15.14
C GLY A 671 20.34 15.77 15.32
N THR A 672 19.28 16.51 15.65
CA THR A 672 19.32 17.86 16.21
C THR A 672 20.14 17.87 17.50
N LYS A 673 21.09 18.80 17.59
CA LYS A 673 21.83 19.08 18.83
C LYS A 673 21.18 20.30 19.49
N ASP A 674 20.32 20.01 20.45
CA ASP A 674 19.68 20.97 21.33
C ASP A 674 20.71 21.46 22.36
N THR A 675 20.84 22.77 22.50
CA THR A 675 21.60 23.40 23.58
C THR A 675 20.76 24.59 24.05
N ASP A 676 19.97 24.34 25.09
CA ASP A 676 19.39 25.38 25.94
C ASP A 676 20.50 25.97 26.82
N ASP A 677 20.63 27.29 26.81
CA ASP A 677 20.95 28.07 28.00
C ASP A 677 20.28 29.44 27.86
N GLU A 678 19.47 29.77 28.86
CA GLU A 678 18.60 30.95 28.93
C GLU A 678 19.38 32.26 29.03
N ASP A 679 18.90 33.32 28.33
CA ASP A 679 19.35 34.69 28.55
C ASP A 679 18.21 35.61 28.98
N VAL A 680 18.34 36.12 30.21
CA VAL A 680 17.44 37.02 30.91
C VAL A 680 17.68 38.48 30.47
N HIS A 681 16.61 39.14 30.03
CA HIS A 681 16.35 40.59 30.00
C HIS A 681 17.51 41.57 29.74
N ALA A 682 17.57 42.10 28.51
CA ALA A 682 18.28 43.35 28.21
C ALA A 682 17.39 44.59 28.43
N GLY A 683 17.62 45.27 29.56
CA GLY A 683 17.09 46.60 29.84
C GLY A 683 17.65 47.67 28.91
N ARG A 684 16.76 48.56 28.45
CA ARG A 684 17.03 49.72 27.59
C ARG A 684 18.04 50.69 28.24
N SER A 685 19.08 51.05 27.50
CA SER A 685 19.92 52.22 27.79
C SER A 685 20.11 53.07 26.52
N LEU A 686 19.43 54.22 26.52
CA LEU A 686 19.58 55.31 25.56
C LEU A 686 20.77 56.18 25.99
N ARG A 687 21.97 55.95 25.42
CA ARG A 687 23.03 56.97 25.20
C ARG A 687 24.33 56.31 24.73
N ARG A 688 24.54 56.21 23.41
CA ARG A 688 25.87 56.34 22.76
C ARG A 688 25.77 56.13 21.24
N GLY A 689 25.53 57.22 20.52
CA GLY A 689 25.67 57.23 19.05
C GLY A 689 27.14 57.10 18.59
N ALA A 690 28.09 57.52 19.43
CA ALA A 690 29.52 57.38 19.17
C ALA A 690 29.99 55.92 19.22
N ASP A 691 29.44 55.10 20.11
CA ASP A 691 29.85 53.69 20.22
C ASP A 691 29.34 52.83 19.08
N ARG A 692 28.13 53.04 18.55
CA ARG A 692 27.67 52.31 17.35
C ARG A 692 28.47 52.68 16.10
N ALA A 693 28.93 53.92 16.00
CA ALA A 693 29.81 54.33 14.90
C ALA A 693 31.21 53.73 15.05
N ALA A 694 31.75 53.65 16.27
CA ALA A 694 32.99 52.97 16.57
C ALA A 694 32.89 51.45 16.38
N GLU A 695 31.78 50.82 16.78
CA GLU A 695 31.49 49.39 16.58
C GLU A 695 31.35 49.04 15.09
N ARG A 696 30.64 49.87 14.30
CA ARG A 696 30.55 49.69 12.84
C ARG A 696 31.90 49.92 12.17
N LYS A 697 32.69 50.87 12.64
CA LYS A 697 34.04 51.14 12.12
C LYS A 697 35.00 50.02 12.48
N ARG A 698 34.93 49.47 13.69
CA ARG A 698 35.71 48.32 14.15
C ARG A 698 35.29 47.03 13.45
N ARG A 699 34.00 46.82 13.19
CA ARG A 699 33.50 45.70 12.37
C ARG A 699 33.90 45.84 10.91
N GLN A 700 33.90 47.06 10.35
CA GLN A 700 34.42 47.32 9.01
C GLN A 700 35.95 47.20 8.93
N GLU A 701 36.68 47.57 9.98
CA GLU A 701 38.14 47.38 10.10
C GLU A 701 38.47 45.90 10.28
N GLU A 702 37.76 45.16 11.13
CA GLU A 702 37.88 43.70 11.26
C GLU A 702 37.49 42.99 9.96
N GLU A 703 36.49 43.47 9.22
CA GLU A 703 36.14 42.92 7.90
C GLU A 703 37.17 43.31 6.82
N ARG A 704 37.77 44.50 6.91
CA ARG A 704 38.89 44.93 6.04
C ARG A 704 40.15 44.18 6.36
N GLU A 705 40.47 43.96 7.62
CA GLU A 705 41.59 43.16 8.10
C GLU A 705 41.38 41.69 7.73
N ARG A 706 40.16 41.16 7.82
CA ARG A 706 39.83 39.81 7.32
C ARG A 706 39.95 39.72 5.80
N LYS A 707 39.56 40.76 5.06
CA LYS A 707 39.77 40.86 3.59
C LYS A 707 41.24 41.07 3.22
N GLU A 708 42.01 41.83 3.99
CA GLU A 708 43.44 42.09 3.81
C GLU A 708 44.27 40.86 4.22
N GLN A 709 43.87 40.11 5.25
CA GLN A 709 44.45 38.81 5.62
C GLN A 709 44.12 37.74 4.58
N ALA A 710 42.89 37.70 4.05
CA ALA A 710 42.53 36.85 2.92
C ALA A 710 43.28 37.22 1.62
N ALA A 711 43.62 38.51 1.43
CA ALA A 711 44.43 38.98 0.31
C ALA A 711 45.95 38.75 0.49
N LYS A 712 46.42 38.61 1.74
CA LYS A 712 47.82 38.34 2.12
C LYS A 712 48.17 36.85 2.18
N VAL A 713 47.18 35.94 2.17
CA VAL A 713 47.47 34.51 1.91
C VAL A 713 48.14 34.44 0.54
N PRO A 714 49.36 33.90 0.43
CA PRO A 714 49.99 33.72 -0.87
C PRO A 714 48.99 32.97 -1.74
N LYS A 715 48.61 33.54 -2.88
CA LYS A 715 47.85 32.82 -3.89
C LYS A 715 48.64 31.54 -4.13
N GLY A 716 48.18 30.42 -3.54
CA GLY A 716 48.89 29.15 -3.60
C GLY A 716 49.20 28.82 -5.06
N SER A 717 50.17 27.92 -5.30
CA SER A 717 50.56 27.47 -6.64
C SER A 717 49.36 27.45 -7.60
N LYS A 718 49.51 27.89 -8.85
CA LYS A 718 48.41 27.90 -9.85
C LYS A 718 47.64 26.57 -9.91
N GLN A 719 48.29 25.46 -9.55
CA GLN A 719 47.68 24.14 -9.39
C GLN A 719 46.69 24.06 -8.21
N TYR A 720 47.03 24.60 -7.02
CA TYR A 720 46.14 24.68 -5.86
C TYR A 720 44.83 25.43 -6.18
N GLN A 721 44.93 26.57 -6.88
CA GLN A 721 43.76 27.33 -7.31
C GLN A 721 42.90 26.57 -8.33
N ARG A 722 43.51 25.78 -9.21
CA ARG A 722 42.79 24.90 -10.15
C ARG A 722 42.05 23.78 -9.43
N VAL A 723 42.67 23.18 -8.42
CA VAL A 723 42.03 22.12 -7.60
C VAL A 723 40.83 22.68 -6.83
N LEU A 724 40.95 23.87 -6.25
CA LEU A 724 39.81 24.53 -5.59
C LEU A 724 38.65 24.79 -6.55
N LYS A 725 38.93 25.32 -7.74
CA LYS A 725 37.89 25.55 -8.76
C LYS A 725 37.22 24.23 -9.18
N LYS A 726 37.99 23.15 -9.37
CA LYS A 726 37.43 21.82 -9.67
C LYS A 726 36.53 21.30 -8.55
N ILE A 727 36.89 21.52 -7.27
CA ILE A 727 36.04 21.14 -6.14
C ILE A 727 34.72 21.93 -6.17
N GLU A 728 34.77 23.22 -6.47
CA GLU A 728 33.56 24.06 -6.61
C GLU A 728 32.69 23.59 -7.79
N ASP A 729 33.30 23.29 -8.94
CA ASP A 729 32.59 22.77 -10.13
C ASP A 729 31.93 21.41 -9.83
N GLU A 730 32.62 20.49 -9.14
CA GLU A 730 32.05 19.18 -8.74
C GLU A 730 30.95 19.33 -7.67
N LYS A 731 31.09 20.28 -6.73
CA LYS A 731 30.01 20.59 -5.77
C LYS A 731 28.77 21.15 -6.48
N ALA A 732 28.95 21.98 -7.50
CA ALA A 732 27.84 22.49 -8.30
C ALA A 732 27.12 21.36 -9.07
N LYS A 733 27.87 20.38 -9.60
CA LYS A 733 27.29 19.18 -10.21
C LYS A 733 26.49 18.34 -9.22
N ILE A 734 27.02 18.12 -8.01
CA ILE A 734 26.29 17.40 -6.95
C ILE A 734 24.97 18.09 -6.64
N LYS A 735 24.98 19.42 -6.48
CA LYS A 735 23.76 20.18 -6.24
C LYS A 735 22.75 20.02 -7.38
N SER A 736 23.20 20.10 -8.63
CA SER A 736 22.35 19.87 -9.80
C SER A 736 21.77 18.45 -9.83
N TYR A 737 22.55 17.43 -9.45
CA TYR A 737 22.04 16.05 -9.37
C TYR A 737 21.08 15.86 -8.21
N GLU A 738 21.31 16.50 -7.06
CA GLU A 738 20.38 16.47 -5.93
C GLU A 738 19.04 17.14 -6.28
N GLU A 739 19.05 18.25 -6.99
CA GLU A 739 17.85 18.91 -7.52
C GLU A 739 17.09 17.99 -8.49
N GLN A 740 17.79 17.30 -9.41
CA GLN A 740 17.16 16.35 -10.34
C GLN A 740 16.63 15.09 -9.64
N ILE A 741 17.32 14.59 -8.61
CA ILE A 741 16.82 13.49 -7.79
C ILE A 741 15.54 13.91 -7.06
N ALA A 742 15.48 15.14 -6.54
CA ALA A 742 14.27 15.66 -5.89
C ALA A 742 13.09 15.80 -6.86
N VAL A 743 13.34 16.22 -8.10
CA VAL A 743 12.32 16.26 -9.17
C VAL A 743 11.81 14.84 -9.46
N LEU A 744 12.71 13.88 -9.70
CA LEU A 744 12.33 12.49 -9.95
C LEU A 744 11.60 11.83 -8.77
N ASP A 745 11.93 12.21 -7.54
CA ASP A 745 11.20 11.76 -6.35
C ASP A 745 9.77 12.30 -6.30
N ASN A 746 9.56 13.53 -6.75
CA ASN A 746 8.23 14.07 -6.92
C ASN A 746 7.49 13.38 -8.09
N ASP A 747 8.14 13.14 -9.22
CA ASP A 747 7.53 12.46 -10.37
C ASP A 747 7.15 11.00 -10.04
N LEU A 748 7.98 10.31 -9.25
CA LEU A 748 7.66 8.98 -8.72
C LEU A 748 6.43 8.96 -7.82
N ARG A 749 6.22 10.02 -7.05
CA ARG A 749 5.06 10.21 -6.18
C ARG A 749 3.80 10.49 -7.00
N GLU A 750 3.92 11.31 -8.04
CA GLU A 750 2.83 11.65 -8.96
C GLU A 750 2.42 10.46 -9.85
N ALA A 751 3.36 9.58 -10.18
CA ALA A 751 3.06 8.34 -10.91
C ALA A 751 2.43 7.23 -10.03
N ASP A 752 2.50 7.33 -8.69
CA ASP A 752 1.99 6.31 -7.76
C ASP A 752 0.47 6.42 -7.53
N CYS A 753 -0.29 6.11 -8.58
CA CYS A 753 -1.76 6.14 -8.64
C CYS A 753 -2.56 4.88 -8.22
N PRO A 754 -1.99 3.67 -7.96
CA PRO A 754 -2.82 2.50 -7.64
C PRO A 754 -3.58 2.56 -6.30
N ARG A 755 -3.08 3.29 -5.30
CA ARG A 755 -3.73 3.38 -3.98
C ARG A 755 -3.37 4.66 -3.23
N THR A 756 -4.37 5.32 -2.67
CA THR A 756 -4.18 6.42 -1.71
C THR A 756 -3.44 5.92 -0.47
N ARG A 757 -2.26 6.50 -0.21
CA ARG A 757 -1.44 6.18 0.96
C ARG A 757 -1.89 6.96 2.18
N VAL A 758 -2.07 6.26 3.28
CA VAL A 758 -2.22 6.83 4.63
C VAL A 758 -0.84 7.33 5.10
N LEU A 759 -0.78 8.46 5.81
CA LEU A 759 0.46 8.94 6.45
C LEU A 759 0.88 8.01 7.59
N GLY A 760 -0.08 7.58 8.40
CA GLY A 760 0.14 6.66 9.51
C GLY A 760 -1.10 6.51 10.36
N LYS A 761 -0.94 5.78 11.46
CA LYS A 761 -1.97 5.58 12.48
C LYS A 761 -1.46 6.06 13.83
N ASP A 762 -2.35 6.55 14.67
CA ASP A 762 -2.02 6.86 16.08
C ASP A 762 -2.22 5.65 17.00
N ARG A 763 -2.03 5.88 18.31
CA ARG A 763 -2.22 4.87 19.35
C ARG A 763 -3.63 4.26 19.38
N PHE A 764 -4.65 5.03 18.96
CA PHE A 764 -6.07 4.62 18.92
C PHE A 764 -6.54 4.23 17.52
N TRP A 765 -5.61 3.91 16.62
CA TRP A 765 -5.89 3.45 15.25
C TRP A 765 -6.60 4.47 14.36
N ASN A 766 -6.62 5.75 14.73
CA ASN A 766 -7.10 6.79 13.83
C ASN A 766 -6.11 6.93 12.65
N ARG A 767 -6.63 7.04 11.43
CA ARG A 767 -5.84 7.12 10.19
C ARG A 767 -5.71 8.57 9.75
N TYR A 768 -4.47 8.99 9.48
CA TYR A 768 -4.16 10.35 9.04
C TYR A 768 -3.92 10.39 7.53
N TYR A 769 -4.63 11.26 6.83
CA TYR A 769 -4.60 11.40 5.39
C TYR A 769 -4.18 12.81 4.98
N TRP A 770 -3.21 12.90 4.09
CA TRP A 770 -2.91 14.09 3.33
C TRP A 770 -2.90 13.71 1.86
N PHE A 771 -3.98 14.08 1.15
CA PHE A 771 -4.29 13.51 -0.16
C PHE A 771 -3.30 13.96 -1.24
N GLU A 772 -2.77 15.16 -1.12
CA GLU A 772 -1.77 15.71 -2.04
C GLU A 772 -0.44 14.96 -1.99
N ARG A 773 -0.24 14.05 -1.03
CA ARG A 773 0.87 13.12 -1.03
C ARG A 773 0.81 12.13 -2.21
N ASN A 774 -0.35 11.88 -2.81
CA ASN A 774 -0.52 10.79 -3.78
C ASN A 774 -0.94 11.29 -5.16
N ALA A 775 -0.27 10.80 -6.21
CA ALA A 775 -0.76 10.75 -7.59
C ALA A 775 -1.29 12.06 -8.23
N MET A 776 -0.92 13.21 -7.66
CA MET A 776 -1.28 14.54 -8.16
C MET A 776 -0.23 15.57 -7.72
N PRO A 777 -0.02 16.66 -8.47
CA PRO A 777 0.80 17.78 -8.01
C PRO A 777 0.18 18.44 -6.77
N PHE A 778 1.02 18.97 -5.87
CA PHE A 778 0.54 19.54 -4.60
C PHE A 778 -0.40 20.75 -4.77
N GLU A 779 -0.23 21.52 -5.84
CA GLU A 779 -1.02 22.72 -6.16
C GLU A 779 -2.12 22.43 -7.20
N GLY A 780 -2.28 21.16 -7.61
CA GLY A 780 -3.04 20.79 -8.80
C GLY A 780 -2.26 21.02 -10.10
N LEU A 781 -2.91 20.79 -11.24
CA LEU A 781 -2.28 20.97 -12.55
C LEU A 781 -1.94 22.46 -12.78
N PRO A 782 -0.69 22.80 -13.16
CA PRO A 782 -0.29 24.20 -13.41
C PRO A 782 -1.08 24.90 -14.52
N SER A 783 -1.66 24.13 -15.44
CA SER A 783 -2.49 24.61 -16.55
C SER A 783 -3.98 24.71 -16.22
N SER A 784 -4.38 24.35 -14.99
CA SER A 784 -5.79 24.34 -14.57
C SER A 784 -6.33 25.75 -14.34
N SER A 785 -7.64 25.91 -14.54
CA SER A 785 -8.38 27.10 -14.10
C SER A 785 -8.23 27.44 -12.61
N THR A 786 -7.94 26.45 -11.75
CA THR A 786 -7.70 26.67 -10.30
C THR A 786 -6.23 26.86 -9.93
N ALA A 787 -5.30 26.93 -10.88
CA ALA A 787 -3.87 27.11 -10.58
C ALA A 787 -3.59 28.37 -9.72
N SER A 788 -4.43 29.40 -9.82
CA SER A 788 -4.33 30.61 -8.98
C SER A 788 -4.56 30.38 -7.48
N ALA A 789 -5.16 29.26 -7.09
CA ALA A 789 -5.38 28.89 -5.70
C ALA A 789 -4.08 28.46 -5.01
N ASN A 790 -3.12 27.88 -5.74
CA ASN A 790 -1.86 27.34 -5.21
C ASN A 790 -2.05 26.27 -4.10
N TYR A 791 -3.16 25.52 -4.11
CA TYR A 791 -3.40 24.35 -3.26
C TYR A 791 -4.46 23.43 -3.91
N ALA A 792 -4.52 22.17 -3.47
CA ALA A 792 -5.56 21.22 -3.89
C ALA A 792 -6.59 20.95 -2.78
N ASN A 793 -6.22 20.32 -1.66
CA ASN A 793 -7.12 20.08 -0.51
C ASN A 793 -6.82 21.03 0.65
N GLY A 794 -5.55 21.19 1.00
CA GLY A 794 -5.06 22.12 2.01
C GLY A 794 -5.38 21.74 3.46
N ARG A 795 -5.76 20.47 3.72
CA ARG A 795 -6.16 19.96 5.05
C ARG A 795 -5.48 18.64 5.38
N LEU A 796 -5.25 18.40 6.67
CA LEU A 796 -4.85 17.10 7.21
C LEU A 796 -6.09 16.40 7.77
N TRP A 797 -6.52 15.32 7.14
CA TRP A 797 -7.73 14.58 7.50
C TRP A 797 -7.43 13.44 8.47
N VAL A 798 -8.36 13.20 9.39
CA VAL A 798 -8.30 12.13 10.40
C VAL A 798 -9.58 11.30 10.32
N GLN A 799 -9.43 10.03 10.02
CA GLN A 799 -10.52 9.05 10.01
C GLN A 799 -10.44 8.19 11.27
N GLY A 800 -11.59 7.88 11.87
CA GLY A 800 -11.64 6.92 12.97
C GLY A 800 -11.26 5.48 12.58
N PRO A 801 -11.13 4.60 13.59
CA PRO A 801 -10.74 3.20 13.41
C PRO A 801 -11.84 2.40 12.69
N ASP A 802 -11.42 1.34 11.99
CA ASP A 802 -12.35 0.38 11.39
C ASP A 802 -13.08 -0.44 12.46
N ASP A 803 -14.22 -1.06 12.11
CA ASP A 803 -15.02 -1.83 13.08
C ASP A 803 -14.20 -2.97 13.70
N MET A 804 -13.46 -3.71 12.88
CA MET A 804 -12.56 -4.79 13.33
C MET A 804 -11.40 -4.26 14.19
N GLU A 805 -10.88 -3.06 13.92
CA GLU A 805 -9.81 -2.44 14.70
C GLU A 805 -10.34 -1.91 16.04
N ARG A 806 -11.56 -1.37 16.04
CA ARG A 806 -12.25 -0.90 17.24
C ARG A 806 -12.51 -2.06 18.19
N GLU A 807 -13.13 -3.14 17.72
CA GLU A 807 -13.40 -4.34 18.53
C GLU A 807 -12.12 -5.03 18.99
N GLY A 808 -11.08 -5.06 18.14
CA GLY A 808 -9.82 -5.73 18.46
C GLY A 808 -8.91 -4.98 19.43
N PHE A 809 -8.95 -3.64 19.47
CA PHE A 809 -7.95 -2.85 20.21
C PHE A 809 -8.53 -1.79 21.16
N ILE A 810 -9.78 -1.37 20.98
CA ILE A 810 -10.41 -0.30 21.78
C ILE A 810 -11.50 -0.90 22.68
N ASP A 811 -12.47 -1.57 22.07
CA ASP A 811 -13.57 -2.28 22.74
C ASP A 811 -13.15 -3.74 23.01
N LEU A 812 -12.03 -3.89 23.73
CA LEU A 812 -11.42 -5.18 24.09
C LEU A 812 -12.41 -6.09 24.84
N PRO A 813 -12.32 -7.43 24.65
CA PRO A 813 -13.06 -8.39 25.48
C PRO A 813 -12.77 -8.21 26.97
N ASP A 814 -13.75 -8.53 27.82
CA ASP A 814 -13.71 -8.27 29.27
C ASP A 814 -12.43 -8.76 29.95
N GLU A 815 -11.93 -9.96 29.59
CA GLU A 815 -10.71 -10.54 30.16
C GLU A 815 -9.44 -9.71 29.90
N GLU A 816 -9.32 -9.13 28.71
CA GLU A 816 -8.16 -8.30 28.34
C GLU A 816 -8.31 -6.88 28.89
N ASN A 817 -9.55 -6.38 28.92
CA ASN A 817 -9.87 -5.11 29.52
C ASN A 817 -9.56 -5.11 31.02
N GLU A 818 -9.85 -6.20 31.74
CA GLU A 818 -9.47 -6.37 33.15
C GLU A 818 -7.95 -6.32 33.36
N LYS A 819 -7.17 -6.98 32.50
CA LYS A 819 -5.69 -6.91 32.54
C LYS A 819 -5.20 -5.48 32.32
N TYR A 820 -5.82 -4.76 31.38
CA TYR A 820 -5.49 -3.37 31.10
C TYR A 820 -5.84 -2.44 32.28
N ILE A 821 -7.01 -2.62 32.90
CA ILE A 821 -7.45 -1.89 34.09
C ILE A 821 -6.52 -2.19 35.27
N GLN A 822 -6.10 -3.45 35.48
CA GLN A 822 -5.14 -3.80 36.53
C GLN A 822 -3.80 -3.08 36.36
N ARG A 823 -3.34 -2.91 35.11
CA ARG A 823 -2.06 -2.27 34.79
C ARG A 823 -2.11 -0.74 34.81
N PHE A 824 -3.16 -0.14 34.27
CA PHE A 824 -3.24 1.32 34.04
C PHE A 824 -4.39 2.04 34.77
N LYS A 825 -5.26 1.29 35.48
CA LYS A 825 -6.40 1.80 36.27
C LYS A 825 -7.47 2.56 35.47
N MET A 826 -7.52 2.35 34.16
CA MET A 826 -8.53 2.89 33.25
C MET A 826 -8.74 1.90 32.10
N THR A 827 -9.85 2.01 31.38
CA THR A 827 -10.06 1.23 30.13
C THR A 827 -9.40 1.92 28.94
N VAL A 828 -9.16 1.19 27.85
CA VAL A 828 -8.61 1.79 26.62
C VAL A 828 -9.55 2.86 26.06
N ARG A 829 -10.86 2.61 26.10
CA ARG A 829 -11.88 3.59 25.69
C ARG A 829 -11.87 4.86 26.54
N GLN A 830 -11.79 4.73 27.86
CA GLN A 830 -11.67 5.89 28.76
C GLN A 830 -10.36 6.66 28.48
N ARG A 831 -9.26 5.95 28.21
CA ARG A 831 -8.00 6.57 27.82
C ARG A 831 -8.12 7.36 26.52
N LYS A 832 -8.81 6.81 25.52
CA LYS A 832 -9.11 7.50 24.25
C LYS A 832 -9.90 8.78 24.49
N GLU A 833 -10.97 8.73 25.26
CA GLU A 833 -11.80 9.90 25.58
C GLU A 833 -11.01 10.99 26.34
N LEU A 834 -10.13 10.58 27.27
CA LEU A 834 -9.28 11.51 28.03
C LEU A 834 -8.17 12.14 27.17
N GLU A 835 -7.46 11.36 26.35
CA GLU A 835 -6.31 11.85 25.57
C GLU A 835 -6.72 12.57 24.27
N GLU A 836 -7.79 12.13 23.60
CA GLU A 836 -8.31 12.77 22.37
C GLU A 836 -9.17 14.02 22.64
N GLY A 837 -9.72 14.14 23.86
CA GLY A 837 -10.60 15.24 24.24
C GLY A 837 -11.99 15.19 23.56
N PRO A 838 -12.74 16.31 23.57
CA PRO A 838 -14.12 16.35 23.09
C PRO A 838 -14.27 16.13 21.58
N THR A 839 -13.21 16.38 20.80
CA THR A 839 -13.20 16.25 19.34
C THR A 839 -12.69 14.88 18.89
N GLY A 840 -12.96 13.82 19.65
CA GLY A 840 -12.60 12.43 19.33
C GLY A 840 -13.40 11.81 18.17
N VAL A 841 -12.78 10.93 17.38
CA VAL A 841 -13.45 10.12 16.34
C VAL A 841 -13.55 8.66 16.75
N SER A 842 -14.72 8.06 16.58
CA SER A 842 -15.06 6.74 17.15
C SER A 842 -15.10 5.60 16.13
N ASN A 843 -15.47 5.88 14.88
CA ASN A 843 -15.66 4.87 13.83
C ASN A 843 -15.10 5.34 12.48
N ALA A 844 -15.04 4.43 11.49
CA ALA A 844 -14.48 4.72 10.16
C ALA A 844 -15.34 5.68 9.31
N LEU A 845 -16.60 5.92 9.69
CA LEU A 845 -17.49 6.88 9.03
C LEU A 845 -17.27 8.31 9.54
N GLU A 846 -16.65 8.48 10.71
CA GLU A 846 -16.34 9.77 11.31
C GLU A 846 -15.00 10.33 10.80
N TRP A 847 -15.04 11.56 10.29
CA TRP A 847 -13.90 12.28 9.71
C TRP A 847 -13.75 13.66 10.35
N GLY A 848 -12.57 13.94 10.89
CA GLY A 848 -12.15 15.27 11.33
C GLY A 848 -10.99 15.80 10.48
N TYR A 849 -10.67 17.09 10.63
CA TYR A 849 -9.50 17.67 9.97
C TYR A 849 -8.80 18.74 10.80
N TYR A 850 -7.54 18.99 10.44
CA TYR A 850 -6.77 20.17 10.81
C TYR A 850 -6.48 21.01 9.57
N ASP A 851 -6.55 22.33 9.72
CA ASP A 851 -6.29 23.34 8.68
C ASP A 851 -5.35 24.47 9.15
N ASP A 852 -4.93 24.43 10.43
CA ASP A 852 -4.04 25.42 11.03
C ASP A 852 -2.62 24.84 11.24
N PRO A 853 -1.54 25.55 10.84
CA PRO A 853 -0.16 25.10 11.04
C PRO A 853 0.22 24.90 12.51
N GLU A 854 -0.34 25.70 13.42
CA GLU A 854 -0.09 25.58 14.86
C GLU A 854 -0.66 24.27 15.42
N SER A 855 -1.87 23.90 14.99
CA SER A 855 -2.51 22.63 15.36
C SER A 855 -1.73 21.42 14.85
N LEU A 856 -1.08 21.54 13.67
CA LEU A 856 -0.18 20.51 13.14
C LEU A 856 1.06 20.32 14.03
N ASP A 857 1.70 21.40 14.48
CA ASP A 857 2.87 21.32 15.36
C ASP A 857 2.48 20.74 16.74
N GLN A 858 1.32 21.13 17.27
CA GLN A 858 0.77 20.56 18.50
C GLN A 858 0.53 19.06 18.36
N LEU A 859 -0.04 18.61 17.23
CA LEU A 859 -0.26 17.19 16.92
C LEU A 859 1.06 16.41 16.87
N ILE A 860 2.08 16.93 16.19
CA ILE A 860 3.41 16.30 16.11
C ILE A 860 4.04 16.18 17.51
N SER A 861 3.83 17.19 18.37
CA SER A 861 4.32 17.19 19.75
C SER A 861 3.57 16.22 20.67
N TRP A 862 2.32 15.90 20.35
CA TRP A 862 1.46 14.99 21.11
C TRP A 862 1.77 13.51 20.87
N LEU A 863 2.25 13.16 19.66
CA LEU A 863 2.61 11.79 19.29
C LEU A 863 3.84 11.27 20.07
N ASP A 864 3.72 10.08 20.66
CA ASP A 864 4.77 9.47 21.48
C ASP A 864 5.80 8.73 20.61
N SER A 865 7.08 9.14 20.71
CA SER A 865 8.18 8.50 19.99
C SER A 865 8.59 7.13 20.56
N ARG A 866 7.90 6.64 21.60
CA ARG A 866 8.10 5.30 22.16
C ARG A 866 7.18 4.25 21.51
N GLY A 867 6.15 4.66 20.79
CA GLY A 867 5.15 3.78 20.15
C GLY A 867 5.56 3.32 18.75
N ILE A 868 5.22 2.08 18.38
CA ILE A 868 5.54 1.53 17.05
C ILE A 868 4.79 2.29 15.94
N ARG A 869 3.51 2.61 16.14
CA ARG A 869 2.69 3.32 15.15
C ARG A 869 2.97 4.81 15.17
N GLU A 870 3.01 5.40 16.36
CA GLU A 870 3.18 6.86 16.50
C GLU A 870 4.55 7.35 16.05
N VAL A 871 5.63 6.59 16.24
CA VAL A 871 6.94 6.93 15.67
C VAL A 871 6.89 7.02 14.15
N LYS A 872 6.21 6.08 13.49
CA LYS A 872 6.09 6.07 12.03
C LYS A 872 5.27 7.27 11.55
N LEU A 873 4.13 7.53 12.18
CA LEU A 873 3.28 8.69 11.86
C LEU A 873 4.04 10.00 12.08
N ARG A 874 4.74 10.14 13.21
CA ARG A 874 5.51 11.34 13.54
C ARG A 874 6.62 11.61 12.52
N LYS A 875 7.37 10.58 12.10
CA LYS A 875 8.40 10.71 11.06
C LYS A 875 7.82 11.23 9.74
N GLU A 876 6.68 10.67 9.30
CA GLU A 876 6.00 11.10 8.07
C GLU A 876 5.45 12.52 8.18
N LEU A 877 4.82 12.89 9.30
CA LEU A 877 4.34 14.25 9.53
C LEU A 877 5.47 15.27 9.58
N GLN A 878 6.63 14.92 10.17
CA GLN A 878 7.81 15.78 10.18
C GLN A 878 8.40 15.97 8.77
N LEU A 879 8.44 14.90 7.96
CA LEU A 879 8.93 14.96 6.58
C LEU A 879 8.11 15.94 5.72
N TYR A 880 6.78 15.97 5.89
CA TYR A 880 5.88 16.80 5.10
C TYR A 880 5.40 18.07 5.80
N ARG A 881 5.89 18.35 7.02
CA ARG A 881 5.40 19.45 7.87
C ARG A 881 5.37 20.79 7.14
N ASP A 882 6.49 21.18 6.53
CA ASP A 882 6.61 22.47 5.86
C ASP A 882 5.71 22.57 4.61
N SER A 883 5.55 21.46 3.88
CA SER A 883 4.65 21.37 2.73
C SER A 883 3.18 21.49 3.17
N ILE A 884 2.75 20.72 4.17
CA ILE A 884 1.38 20.78 4.71
C ILE A 884 1.08 22.20 5.23
N ALA A 885 1.99 22.79 6.01
CA ALA A 885 1.83 24.15 6.53
C ALA A 885 1.83 25.23 5.45
N LYS A 886 2.52 25.03 4.32
CA LYS A 886 2.44 25.92 3.14
C LYS A 886 1.03 25.88 2.55
N TYR A 887 0.47 24.70 2.30
CA TYR A 887 -0.82 24.58 1.64
C TYR A 887 -2.01 24.94 2.54
N MET A 888 -1.91 24.72 3.85
CA MET A 888 -2.86 25.26 4.84
C MET A 888 -2.95 26.79 4.76
N ARG A 889 -1.81 27.48 4.67
CA ARG A 889 -1.76 28.95 4.52
C ARG A 889 -2.31 29.42 3.17
N ASN A 890 -1.93 28.75 2.08
CA ASN A 890 -2.44 29.08 0.74
C ASN A 890 -3.97 28.93 0.67
N ARG A 891 -4.51 27.88 1.30
CA ARG A 891 -5.96 27.68 1.42
C ARG A 891 -6.63 28.81 2.20
N ALA A 892 -6.10 29.16 3.38
CA ALA A 892 -6.63 30.25 4.19
C ALA A 892 -6.63 31.58 3.41
N GLU A 893 -5.58 31.86 2.65
CA GLU A 893 -5.49 33.05 1.81
C GLU A 893 -6.51 33.03 0.65
N TYR A 894 -6.67 31.90 -0.04
CA TYR A 894 -7.63 31.78 -1.15
C TYR A 894 -9.08 31.93 -0.68
N ILE A 895 -9.43 31.33 0.46
CA ILE A 895 -10.77 31.45 1.04
C ILE A 895 -11.00 32.87 1.56
N GLY A 896 -10.02 33.45 2.26
CA GLY A 896 -10.07 34.82 2.79
C GLY A 896 -10.26 35.88 1.70
N ARG A 897 -9.53 35.80 0.57
CA ARG A 897 -9.69 36.72 -0.57
C ARG A 897 -11.13 36.76 -1.09
N ASN A 898 -11.83 35.63 -1.12
CA ASN A 898 -13.21 35.58 -1.57
C ASN A 898 -14.19 36.13 -0.51
N ALA A 899 -13.86 36.04 0.79
CA ALA A 899 -14.66 36.66 1.85
C ALA A 899 -14.60 38.20 1.78
N ASP A 900 -13.40 38.75 1.53
CA ASP A 900 -13.21 40.19 1.32
C ASP A 900 -13.94 40.69 0.05
N GLU A 901 -13.88 39.93 -1.04
CA GLU A 901 -14.64 40.23 -2.27
C GLU A 901 -16.15 40.23 -2.03
N LYS A 902 -16.68 39.31 -1.20
CA LYS A 902 -18.10 39.25 -0.81
C LYS A 902 -18.53 40.44 0.07
N GLN A 903 -17.73 40.82 1.06
CA GLN A 903 -18.02 41.99 1.90
C GLN A 903 -18.06 43.29 1.10
N SER A 904 -17.22 43.42 0.07
CA SER A 904 -17.24 44.59 -0.81
C SER A 904 -18.43 44.68 -1.77
N THR A 905 -19.20 43.59 -1.94
CA THR A 905 -20.35 43.51 -2.86
C THR A 905 -21.71 43.60 -2.16
N GLU A 906 -21.76 43.64 -0.82
CA GLU A 906 -23.00 43.99 -0.10
C GLU A 906 -23.20 45.52 -0.09
N PRO A 907 -24.34 46.06 -0.54
CA PRO A 907 -24.53 47.50 -0.60
C PRO A 907 -24.83 48.07 0.80
N GLU A 908 -23.90 48.86 1.35
CA GLU A 908 -24.20 49.83 2.41
C GLU A 908 -25.17 50.90 1.87
N GLU A 909 -26.20 51.21 2.66
CA GLU A 909 -27.21 52.22 2.35
C GLU A 909 -26.62 53.64 2.18
N GLU A 910 -27.12 54.33 1.14
CA GLU A 910 -27.15 55.79 0.87
C GLU A 910 -25.86 56.59 0.60
N VAL A 911 -25.61 56.92 -0.69
CA VAL A 911 -25.49 58.32 -1.22
C VAL A 911 -25.80 58.36 -2.74
N PRO A 912 -26.61 59.29 -3.28
CA PRO A 912 -26.89 59.35 -4.71
C PRO A 912 -25.82 60.18 -5.46
N ALA A 913 -25.04 59.55 -6.34
CA ALA A 913 -24.20 60.24 -7.32
C ALA A 913 -24.55 59.79 -8.75
N MET A 914 -24.76 60.78 -9.62
CA MET A 914 -25.39 60.68 -10.95
C MET A 914 -24.63 59.81 -11.97
N PRO A 915 -25.33 59.23 -12.99
CA PRO A 915 -24.71 58.35 -13.97
C PRO A 915 -24.08 59.13 -15.14
N THR A 916 -22.77 58.94 -15.35
CA THR A 916 -22.11 59.28 -16.62
C THR A 916 -22.25 58.12 -17.62
N ARG A 917 -22.91 58.45 -18.72
CA ARG A 917 -23.20 57.68 -19.94
C ARG A 917 -21.99 56.98 -20.56
N MET A 918 -22.13 55.68 -20.87
CA MET A 918 -21.54 54.86 -21.98
C MET A 918 -21.68 53.37 -21.59
N SER A 919 -21.94 52.35 -22.41
CA SER A 919 -22.27 52.15 -23.82
C SER A 919 -22.84 50.71 -23.90
N THR A 920 -23.96 50.50 -24.57
CA THR A 920 -24.67 49.21 -24.64
C THR A 920 -23.92 48.19 -25.51
N ARG A 921 -23.36 47.15 -24.89
CA ARG A 921 -23.11 45.86 -25.54
C ARG A 921 -23.72 44.77 -24.65
N THR A 922 -24.71 44.09 -25.20
CA THR A 922 -25.51 43.02 -24.61
C THR A 922 -24.66 42.04 -23.79
N LYS A 923 -24.71 42.18 -22.47
CA LYS A 923 -24.26 41.22 -21.46
C LYS A 923 -25.40 41.07 -20.46
N HIS A 924 -25.75 39.83 -20.11
CA HIS A 924 -26.77 39.55 -19.10
C HIS A 924 -26.33 40.12 -17.73
N PRO A 925 -27.10 41.00 -17.08
CA PRO A 925 -26.63 41.71 -15.88
C PRO A 925 -26.54 40.86 -14.60
N GLY A 926 -27.00 39.60 -14.60
CA GLY A 926 -27.07 38.78 -13.38
C GLY A 926 -25.98 37.72 -13.21
N GLY A 927 -25.18 37.45 -14.23
CA GLY A 927 -24.19 36.35 -14.20
C GLY A 927 -22.86 36.71 -13.53
N GLU A 928 -22.45 37.98 -13.60
CA GLU A 928 -21.18 38.44 -13.02
C GLU A 928 -21.25 38.48 -11.49
N ASP A 929 -22.37 38.92 -10.89
CA ASP A 929 -22.57 38.96 -9.42
C ASP A 929 -22.55 37.56 -8.76
N LEU A 930 -23.17 36.56 -9.38
CA LEU A 930 -23.16 35.18 -8.85
C LEU A 930 -21.80 34.51 -8.96
N SER A 931 -21.02 34.83 -9.99
CA SER A 931 -19.66 34.30 -10.17
C SER A 931 -18.65 34.89 -9.16
N SER A 932 -18.91 36.09 -8.66
CA SER A 932 -18.19 36.68 -7.52
C SER A 932 -18.63 36.05 -6.20
N ARG A 933 -19.89 35.62 -6.09
CA ARG A 933 -20.44 34.99 -4.88
C ARG A 933 -20.05 33.51 -4.71
N TYR A 934 -19.95 32.74 -5.79
CA TYR A 934 -19.65 31.31 -5.75
C TYR A 934 -18.37 30.99 -6.53
N ARG A 935 -17.37 30.44 -5.85
CA ARG A 935 -16.06 30.11 -6.44
C ARG A 935 -16.18 28.98 -7.45
N CYS A 936 -17.05 28.01 -7.19
CA CYS A 936 -17.29 26.88 -8.10
C CYS A 936 -17.73 27.31 -9.51
N LEU A 937 -18.35 28.50 -9.67
CA LEU A 937 -18.76 29.05 -10.97
C LEU A 937 -17.60 29.68 -11.76
N ARG A 938 -16.47 29.95 -11.11
CA ARG A 938 -15.25 30.47 -11.75
C ARG A 938 -14.43 29.37 -12.41
N TRP A 939 -14.61 28.11 -12.00
CA TRP A 939 -13.93 26.98 -12.60
C TRP A 939 -14.35 26.79 -14.05
N LYS A 940 -13.38 26.49 -14.91
CA LYS A 940 -13.56 26.22 -16.34
C LYS A 940 -12.75 25.01 -16.76
N ASN A 941 -13.29 24.17 -17.64
CA ASN A 941 -12.60 23.00 -18.16
C ASN A 941 -11.70 23.37 -19.36
N GLY A 942 -10.53 23.94 -19.08
CA GLY A 942 -9.57 24.30 -20.13
C GLY A 942 -8.99 23.08 -20.85
N THR A 943 -8.85 21.95 -20.17
CA THR A 943 -8.29 20.71 -20.71
C THR A 943 -9.20 20.07 -21.74
N ALA A 944 -10.50 19.91 -21.47
CA ALA A 944 -11.43 19.42 -22.50
C ALA A 944 -11.46 20.33 -23.73
N LEU A 945 -11.45 21.65 -23.55
CA LEU A 945 -11.39 22.59 -24.68
C LEU A 945 -10.10 22.47 -25.50
N ARG A 946 -8.96 22.20 -24.87
CA ARG A 946 -7.66 22.05 -25.54
C ARG A 946 -7.53 20.71 -26.27
N GLU A 947 -8.03 19.63 -25.67
CA GLU A 947 -7.88 18.27 -26.20
C GLU A 947 -9.00 17.87 -27.15
N ASN A 948 -10.25 18.18 -26.80
CA ASN A 948 -11.44 17.81 -27.57
C ASN A 948 -11.93 18.95 -28.49
N GLY A 949 -11.58 20.21 -28.17
CA GLY A 949 -12.11 21.39 -28.87
C GLY A 949 -13.52 21.80 -28.44
N HIS A 950 -14.11 21.09 -27.47
CA HIS A 950 -15.43 21.33 -26.88
C HIS A 950 -15.48 20.75 -25.45
N LEU A 951 -16.47 21.18 -24.67
CA LEU A 951 -16.77 20.63 -23.34
C LEU A 951 -17.35 19.22 -23.45
N HIS A 952 -17.26 18.41 -22.39
CA HIS A 952 -17.81 17.04 -22.39
C HIS A 952 -19.33 17.03 -22.54
N VAL A 953 -20.02 18.03 -22.00
CA VAL A 953 -21.48 18.21 -22.18
C VAL A 953 -21.88 18.57 -23.62
N GLU A 954 -20.96 19.13 -24.41
CA GLU A 954 -21.22 19.50 -25.80
C GLU A 954 -20.94 18.34 -26.78
N PRO A 955 -21.79 18.13 -27.80
CA PRO A 955 -21.50 17.17 -28.84
C PRO A 955 -20.32 17.63 -29.73
N ALA A 956 -19.53 16.67 -30.22
CA ALA A 956 -18.39 16.95 -31.08
C ALA A 956 -18.82 17.70 -32.35
N ARG A 957 -18.27 18.89 -32.57
CA ARG A 957 -18.55 19.66 -33.79
C ARG A 957 -17.90 18.98 -34.99
N PRO A 958 -18.61 18.75 -36.11
CA PRO A 958 -18.01 18.19 -37.32
C PRO A 958 -16.96 19.18 -37.86
N THR A 959 -15.67 18.84 -37.71
CA THR A 959 -14.58 19.73 -38.11
C THR A 959 -14.61 19.94 -39.62
N LYS A 960 -14.83 21.18 -40.08
CA LYS A 960 -14.39 21.59 -41.43
C LYS A 960 -12.87 21.49 -41.47
N LYS A 961 -12.36 20.46 -42.14
CA LYS A 961 -10.95 20.15 -42.43
C LYS A 961 -9.99 21.31 -42.12
N ALA A 962 -9.40 21.30 -40.92
CA ALA A 962 -8.21 22.08 -40.64
C ALA A 962 -7.02 21.35 -41.28
N LYS A 963 -6.35 22.07 -42.18
CA LYS A 963 -5.27 21.57 -43.03
C LYS A 963 -4.02 21.34 -42.18
N ARG A 964 -3.58 20.07 -42.11
CA ARG A 964 -2.27 19.55 -41.66
C ARG A 964 -1.18 20.59 -41.38
N SER A 965 -0.68 20.58 -40.14
CA SER A 965 0.71 20.95 -39.84
C SER A 965 1.28 20.08 -38.71
N THR A 966 1.38 18.77 -38.94
CA THR A 966 2.26 17.87 -38.19
C THR A 966 2.83 16.83 -39.16
N ALA A 967 3.98 17.19 -39.75
CA ALA A 967 4.89 16.25 -40.38
C ALA A 967 6.28 16.89 -40.35
N THR A 968 6.98 16.72 -39.23
CA THR A 968 8.45 16.58 -39.09
C THR A 968 8.83 16.81 -37.61
N ALA A 969 8.78 15.76 -36.81
CA ALA A 969 9.47 15.70 -35.52
C ALA A 969 9.92 14.25 -35.29
N ALA A 970 10.90 13.84 -36.08
CA ALA A 970 11.79 12.75 -35.75
C ALA A 970 13.18 13.17 -36.24
N VAL A 971 14.16 13.00 -35.36
CA VAL A 971 15.62 13.12 -35.55
C VAL A 971 16.27 14.37 -34.92
N SER A 972 17.26 14.02 -34.08
CA SER A 972 18.45 14.71 -33.59
C SER A 972 18.36 15.67 -32.40
N ASP A 973 18.85 15.11 -31.31
CA ASP A 973 19.61 15.71 -30.23
C ASP A 973 20.82 16.57 -30.70
N ASP A 974 21.15 17.51 -29.81
CA ASP A 974 22.44 18.14 -29.50
C ASP A 974 23.02 19.35 -30.29
N THR A 975 23.49 20.29 -29.46
CA THR A 975 24.50 21.36 -29.65
C THR A 975 24.10 22.79 -30.09
N ARG A 976 24.31 23.70 -29.13
CA ARG A 976 25.15 24.94 -29.19
C ARG A 976 24.48 26.32 -29.32
N GLU A 977 24.65 27.06 -28.23
CA GLU A 977 24.95 28.49 -28.06
C GLU A 977 25.01 29.46 -29.27
N LYS A 978 24.51 30.67 -28.98
CA LYS A 978 24.95 32.04 -29.38
C LYS A 978 24.28 32.75 -30.57
N GLU A 979 23.76 33.91 -30.19
CA GLU A 979 23.87 35.24 -30.82
C GLU A 979 22.95 35.65 -31.99
N LYS A 980 22.23 36.75 -31.68
CA LYS A 980 22.07 38.00 -32.43
C LYS A 980 20.85 38.23 -33.34
N GLU A 981 20.30 39.43 -33.12
CA GLU A 981 19.33 40.18 -33.90
C GLU A 981 19.62 40.19 -35.41
N GLY A 982 18.55 40.09 -36.22
CA GLY A 982 18.62 40.31 -37.67
C GLY A 982 17.25 40.61 -38.28
N LYS A 983 17.02 41.88 -38.64
CA LYS A 983 15.81 42.44 -39.25
C LYS A 983 15.44 41.79 -40.60
N ALA A 984 14.14 41.62 -40.85
CA ALA A 984 13.57 41.12 -42.10
C ALA A 984 13.75 42.08 -43.30
N THR A 985 14.03 41.54 -44.50
CA THR A 985 14.10 42.25 -45.79
C THR A 985 13.25 41.51 -46.86
N ASN A 986 12.74 42.23 -47.86
CA ASN A 986 11.92 41.65 -48.97
C ASN A 986 12.82 41.07 -50.09
N ARG A 987 12.24 40.23 -50.96
CA ARG A 987 12.78 39.39 -52.08
C ARG A 987 13.73 40.05 -53.09
N GLN A 988 14.14 41.30 -52.91
CA GLN A 988 15.22 41.96 -53.66
C GLN A 988 16.26 42.68 -52.77
N GLY A 989 16.32 42.36 -51.47
CA GLY A 989 17.46 42.70 -50.61
C GLY A 989 17.57 44.16 -50.16
N LYS A 990 16.46 44.89 -49.98
CA LYS A 990 16.43 46.20 -49.30
C LYS A 990 15.45 46.19 -48.10
N PRO A 991 15.78 46.82 -46.96
CA PRO A 991 14.89 46.92 -45.79
C PRO A 991 13.76 47.93 -46.00
N LEU A 992 12.52 47.53 -45.74
CA LEU A 992 11.31 48.36 -45.83
C LEU A 992 11.10 49.16 -44.53
N THR A 993 10.94 50.48 -44.67
CA THR A 993 10.67 51.45 -43.61
C THR A 993 9.18 51.53 -43.27
N ARG A 994 8.90 51.82 -41.99
CA ARG A 994 7.60 51.90 -41.32
C ARG A 994 6.91 53.26 -41.55
N GLN A 995 5.69 53.26 -42.10
CA GLN A 995 4.62 54.28 -41.95
C GLN A 995 3.30 53.57 -42.32
N GLY A 996 2.14 53.71 -41.67
CA GLY A 996 1.65 54.53 -40.57
C GLY A 996 0.12 54.30 -40.53
N THR A 997 -0.45 54.28 -39.33
CA THR A 997 -1.83 54.69 -38.99
C THR A 997 -2.93 54.63 -40.06
N LYS A 998 -3.92 53.75 -39.87
CA LYS A 998 -5.27 54.13 -39.44
C LYS A 998 -6.05 52.90 -38.98
#